data_AF-A0A813YUQ8-F1
#
_entry.id   AF-A0A813YUQ8-F1
#
_cell.length_a   1.000
_cell.length_b   1.000
_cell.length_c   1.000
_cell.angle_alpha   90.00
_cell.angle_beta   90.00
_cell.angle_gamma   90.00
#
_symmetry.space_group_name_H-M   'P 1'
#
loop_
_entity.id
_entity.type
_entity.pdbx_description
1 polymer ?
#
loop_
_entity_poly.entity_id
_entity_poly.type
_entity_poly.pdbx_seq_one_letter_code
_entity_poly.pdbx_strand_id
1 'polypeptide(L)'
;MHEIHLSGENLSSTSVLSSSNANDDDIHVILSANGTAKIIPNLWTSIFTNNRLRCLSLVNLQLYQSDAGVLAKYLCEQVDLVELIFDSVSQSVYSFDIILNEGLQKNKSIQKLTLSNLQNVDAATIASLIRHNNTIKHLSLTHDNISPDGAALIADALQSNSTLISLDLSHNCITKNEESIFTQILHGPHPSLTNIKMNNDNNTNIENSPIISQDSNTNVLPTECEPMLIEIESEPNKKYQYLSTILVTFLFFLWGIPNQLNDVLIRQFSKAFILSRFEAGLVQSAFYMGYFLWALPAAYILRRWGYKTGIILGLFLFGTGSCLFWPAALIGQYTPFLISLFIIATGLAFLETAANPFIANATGPASSSEKRLNIAQAFNPLGAITGVLIGTLFIFSGIELNDKQIAQMRLNKTYDNYLKQETLRVVRPYVILGGITFLWAILIAFVPFPTNTKPIKKEEKGENSLCRALFLFSIIAQFAYVGAQVGTWSYFMQYAQDYVDVGEKIGGYLLTGTLVMFALGRLTSALLMHFGFSPSILLTLFSLINVLLIVITVLAPNSFGLAALFFTSFFMSLMYPTIFALGIKDMSGHTTKLASCLLVMAIIGGAVFTPLMGLISEETKQLSVAYTLPGVAYLIIAIYALLAYVLTTERNTKT
;
A
#
# COMPACT_ATOMS: atom_id res chain seq x y z
N MET A 1 -8.85 42.42 -35.23
CA MET A 1 -7.88 41.42 -34.76
C MET A 1 -7.09 40.97 -35.99
N HIS A 2 -5.77 41.11 -35.98
CA HIS A 2 -4.88 40.72 -37.07
C HIS A 2 -4.51 39.24 -36.93
N GLU A 3 -4.77 38.43 -37.95
CA GLU A 3 -4.49 36.98 -37.93
C GLU A 3 -3.08 36.65 -38.42
N ILE A 4 -2.33 35.89 -37.63
CA ILE A 4 -1.01 35.37 -37.96
C ILE A 4 -1.11 33.85 -38.06
N HIS A 5 -0.98 33.35 -39.28
CA HIS A 5 -1.02 31.90 -39.57
C HIS A 5 0.39 31.33 -39.61
N LEU A 6 0.69 30.38 -38.73
CA LEU A 6 1.96 29.66 -38.68
C LEU A 6 1.70 28.18 -39.01
N SER A 7 2.21 27.73 -40.16
CA SER A 7 2.05 26.36 -40.62
C SER A 7 3.31 25.78 -41.26
N GLY A 8 3.43 24.44 -41.25
CA GLY A 8 4.52 23.70 -41.90
C GLY A 8 5.91 24.08 -41.40
N GLU A 9 6.80 24.50 -42.31
CA GLU A 9 8.19 24.87 -41.99
C GLU A 9 8.31 26.12 -41.10
N ASN A 10 7.28 26.98 -41.05
CA ASN A 10 7.29 28.20 -40.24
C ASN A 10 7.15 27.94 -38.73
N LEU A 11 6.77 26.72 -38.32
CA LEU A 11 6.76 26.30 -36.92
C LEU A 11 8.18 26.19 -36.33
N SER A 12 9.22 26.35 -37.16
CA SER A 12 10.64 26.37 -36.78
C SER A 12 11.27 27.77 -36.78
N SER A 13 10.53 28.83 -37.10
CA SER A 13 11.04 30.21 -37.17
C SER A 13 10.30 31.15 -36.23
N THR A 14 11.05 31.89 -35.40
CA THR A 14 10.51 32.93 -34.51
C THR A 14 10.39 34.31 -35.18
N SER A 15 10.89 34.47 -36.41
CA SER A 15 10.95 35.77 -37.10
C SER A 15 9.61 36.31 -37.62
N VAL A 16 8.58 35.46 -37.66
CA VAL A 16 7.25 35.83 -38.17
C VAL A 16 6.47 36.68 -37.16
N LEU A 17 6.78 36.56 -35.86
CA LEU A 17 6.11 37.33 -34.80
C LEU A 17 6.72 38.73 -34.61
N SER A 18 7.94 38.97 -35.09
CA SER A 18 8.66 40.25 -34.95
C SER A 18 8.50 41.19 -36.15
N SER A 19 7.96 40.70 -37.29
CA SER A 19 7.86 41.47 -38.55
C SER A 19 6.52 42.18 -38.76
N SER A 20 5.58 42.11 -37.80
CA SER A 20 4.27 42.81 -37.89
C SER A 20 4.37 44.32 -37.61
N ASN A 21 5.21 45.01 -38.38
CA ASN A 21 5.22 46.46 -38.48
C ASN A 21 4.00 46.91 -39.31
N ALA A 22 2.96 47.47 -38.68
CA ALA A 22 2.28 48.69 -39.17
C ALA A 22 1.08 49.19 -38.33
N ASN A 23 0.30 48.33 -37.64
CA ASN A 23 -0.93 48.77 -36.94
C ASN A 23 -1.00 48.22 -35.51
N ASP A 24 -1.58 48.98 -34.58
CA ASP A 24 -1.71 48.70 -33.13
C ASP A 24 -2.79 47.64 -32.78
N ASP A 25 -3.15 46.79 -33.75
CA ASP A 25 -4.30 45.88 -33.63
C ASP A 25 -4.04 44.65 -32.73
N ASP A 26 -5.04 44.19 -31.99
CA ASP A 26 -4.96 42.90 -31.28
C ASP A 26 -4.65 41.72 -32.24
N ILE A 27 -3.89 40.72 -31.79
CA ILE A 27 -3.39 39.61 -32.61
C ILE A 27 -4.13 38.30 -32.29
N HIS A 28 -4.46 37.57 -33.35
CA HIS A 28 -4.89 36.17 -33.32
C HIS A 28 -3.78 35.30 -33.93
N VAL A 29 -3.19 34.40 -33.14
CA VAL A 29 -2.21 33.44 -33.65
C VAL A 29 -2.88 32.11 -33.92
N ILE A 30 -2.71 31.59 -35.14
CA ILE A 30 -3.21 30.28 -35.56
C ILE A 30 -2.01 29.39 -35.87
N LEU A 31 -1.83 28.35 -35.05
CA LEU A 31 -0.85 27.30 -35.25
C LEU A 31 -1.53 26.10 -35.90
N SER A 32 -1.10 25.71 -37.10
CA SER A 32 -1.61 24.52 -37.76
C SER A 32 -0.51 23.67 -38.40
N ALA A 33 -0.64 22.35 -38.31
CA ALA A 33 0.27 21.42 -38.99
C ALA A 33 -0.51 20.25 -39.56
N ASN A 34 -0.01 19.68 -40.66
CA ASN A 34 -0.50 18.40 -41.17
C ASN A 34 0.54 17.33 -40.83
N GLY A 35 0.38 16.64 -39.69
CA GLY A 35 1.23 15.50 -39.31
C GLY A 35 2.20 15.74 -38.13
N THR A 36 3.37 15.10 -38.16
CA THR A 36 4.34 14.99 -37.04
C THR A 36 5.24 16.24 -36.82
N ALA A 37 4.79 17.42 -37.25
CA ALA A 37 5.58 18.63 -37.11
C ALA A 37 5.74 19.01 -35.63
N LYS A 38 6.99 19.09 -35.16
CA LYS A 38 7.32 19.48 -33.79
C LYS A 38 7.34 21.00 -33.66
N ILE A 39 6.67 21.51 -32.64
CA ILE A 39 6.79 22.90 -32.22
C ILE A 39 8.15 23.07 -31.54
N ILE A 40 8.95 24.04 -31.95
CA ILE A 40 10.20 24.34 -31.24
C ILE A 40 9.87 25.01 -29.90
N PRO A 41 10.57 24.68 -28.79
CA PRO A 41 10.28 25.25 -27.47
C PRO A 41 10.30 26.79 -27.44
N ASN A 42 11.14 27.42 -28.26
CA ASN A 42 11.28 28.88 -28.33
C ASN A 42 10.06 29.58 -28.96
N LEU A 43 9.23 28.87 -29.74
CA LEU A 43 8.05 29.46 -30.36
C LEU A 43 7.00 29.84 -29.31
N TRP A 44 6.81 28.98 -28.29
CA TRP A 44 5.92 29.28 -27.16
C TRP A 44 6.30 30.58 -26.47
N THR A 45 7.59 30.77 -26.18
CA THR A 45 8.10 32.01 -25.59
C THR A 45 7.75 33.21 -26.47
N SER A 46 8.02 33.16 -27.78
CA SER A 46 7.72 34.27 -28.68
C SER A 46 6.23 34.62 -28.78
N ILE A 47 5.36 33.61 -28.77
CA ILE A 47 3.89 33.81 -28.80
C ILE A 47 3.44 34.49 -27.50
N PHE A 48 3.86 33.96 -26.36
CA PHE A 48 3.37 34.37 -25.05
C PHE A 48 4.06 35.60 -24.45
N THR A 49 5.18 36.06 -25.02
CA THR A 49 5.77 37.37 -24.72
C THR A 49 5.13 38.52 -25.51
N ASN A 50 4.20 38.22 -26.42
CA ASN A 50 3.54 39.24 -27.23
C ASN A 50 2.32 39.82 -26.50
N ASN A 51 2.43 41.05 -26.00
CA ASN A 51 1.37 41.73 -25.24
C ASN A 51 0.11 42.08 -26.07
N ARG A 52 0.11 41.82 -27.38
CA ARG A 52 -1.06 42.01 -28.26
C ARG A 52 -1.84 40.71 -28.48
N LEU A 53 -1.40 39.58 -27.95
CA LEU A 53 -2.07 38.29 -28.13
C LEU A 53 -3.42 38.26 -27.43
N ARG A 54 -4.52 38.20 -28.20
CA ARG A 54 -5.89 38.05 -27.67
C ARG A 54 -6.51 36.70 -27.97
N CYS A 55 -6.15 36.08 -29.08
CA CYS A 55 -6.68 34.79 -29.48
C CYS A 55 -5.55 33.84 -29.90
N LEU A 56 -5.62 32.59 -29.45
CA LEU A 56 -4.70 31.53 -29.83
C LEU A 56 -5.49 30.31 -30.31
N SER A 57 -5.22 29.84 -31.52
CA SER A 57 -5.81 28.62 -32.07
C SER A 57 -4.74 27.58 -32.37
N LEU A 58 -4.97 26.37 -31.87
CA LEU A 58 -4.14 25.19 -32.08
C LEU A 58 -4.98 24.19 -32.88
N VAL A 59 -4.62 23.99 -34.15
CA VAL A 59 -5.45 23.24 -35.12
C VAL A 59 -4.64 22.11 -35.75
N ASN A 60 -5.12 20.88 -35.70
CA ASN A 60 -4.47 19.69 -36.29
C ASN A 60 -3.03 19.42 -35.78
N LEU A 61 -2.71 19.84 -34.55
CA LEU A 61 -1.36 19.70 -33.99
C LEU A 61 -1.17 18.39 -33.22
N GLN A 62 0.06 17.89 -33.17
CA GLN A 62 0.47 16.84 -32.23
C GLN A 62 1.31 17.45 -31.11
N LEU A 63 0.75 17.59 -29.90
CA LEU A 63 1.50 18.11 -28.75
C LEU A 63 2.17 16.96 -27.99
N TYR A 64 3.50 17.04 -27.84
CA TYR A 64 4.24 16.10 -27.01
C TYR A 64 4.19 16.52 -25.54
N GLN A 65 4.55 15.61 -24.62
CA GLN A 65 4.53 15.88 -23.18
C GLN A 65 5.35 17.12 -22.78
N SER A 66 6.47 17.39 -23.47
CA SER A 66 7.28 18.58 -23.25
C SER A 66 6.54 19.88 -23.62
N ASP A 67 5.69 19.84 -24.64
CA ASP A 67 4.96 21.02 -25.12
C ASP A 67 3.80 21.35 -24.18
N ALA A 68 3.13 20.33 -23.65
CA ALA A 68 2.00 20.49 -22.74
C ALA A 68 2.37 21.21 -21.43
N GLY A 69 3.49 20.83 -20.80
CA GLY A 69 3.94 21.50 -19.57
C GLY A 69 4.35 22.95 -19.79
N VAL A 70 5.02 23.23 -20.92
CA VAL A 70 5.42 24.60 -21.29
C VAL A 70 4.20 25.45 -21.60
N LEU A 71 3.26 24.93 -22.38
CA LEU A 71 2.01 25.59 -22.71
C LEU A 71 1.17 25.87 -21.45
N ALA A 72 1.02 24.88 -20.55
CA ALA A 72 0.29 25.05 -19.30
C ALA A 72 0.90 26.16 -18.43
N LYS A 73 2.23 26.20 -18.29
CA LYS A 73 2.92 27.27 -17.57
C LYS A 73 2.61 28.63 -18.15
N TYR A 74 2.75 28.80 -19.47
CA TYR A 74 2.49 30.09 -20.10
C TYR A 74 1.02 30.49 -19.97
N LEU A 75 0.08 29.57 -20.21
CA LEU A 75 -1.36 29.83 -20.04
C LEU A 75 -1.68 30.26 -18.60
N CYS A 76 -1.06 29.66 -17.58
CA CYS A 76 -1.25 30.07 -16.19
C CYS A 76 -0.78 31.52 -15.94
N GLU A 77 0.27 31.97 -16.62
CA GLU A 77 0.88 33.30 -16.47
C GLU A 77 0.25 34.37 -17.38
N GLN A 78 -0.50 33.98 -18.42
CA GLN A 78 -1.11 34.91 -19.37
C GLN A 78 -2.20 35.79 -18.74
N VAL A 79 -2.07 37.11 -18.94
CA VAL A 79 -3.04 38.11 -18.48
C VAL A 79 -3.88 38.72 -19.60
N ASP A 80 -3.42 38.58 -20.84
CA ASP A 80 -3.93 39.30 -22.01
C ASP A 80 -4.76 38.43 -22.97
N LEU A 81 -4.59 37.11 -22.92
CA LEU A 81 -5.25 36.14 -23.79
C LEU A 81 -6.73 35.96 -23.40
N VAL A 82 -7.65 36.21 -24.33
CA VAL A 82 -9.10 36.18 -24.09
C VAL A 82 -9.75 34.90 -24.62
N GLU A 83 -9.29 34.43 -25.79
CA GLU A 83 -9.85 33.26 -26.48
C GLU A 83 -8.78 32.21 -26.76
N LEU A 84 -9.10 30.95 -26.47
CA LEU A 84 -8.24 29.81 -26.73
C LEU A 84 -9.03 28.69 -27.41
N ILE A 85 -8.48 28.19 -28.52
CA ILE A 85 -9.12 27.17 -29.36
C ILE A 85 -8.16 25.99 -29.51
N PHE A 86 -8.63 24.80 -29.15
CA PHE A 86 -8.02 23.52 -29.47
C PHE A 86 -8.95 22.77 -30.43
N ASP A 87 -8.50 22.55 -31.65
CA ASP A 87 -9.25 21.78 -32.65
C ASP A 87 -8.38 20.65 -33.21
N SER A 88 -8.85 19.41 -33.08
CA SER A 88 -8.20 18.25 -33.71
C SER A 88 -6.74 18.08 -33.25
N VAL A 89 -6.46 18.41 -31.99
CA VAL A 89 -5.11 18.33 -31.39
C VAL A 89 -4.88 16.94 -30.82
N SER A 90 -3.98 16.16 -31.44
CA SER A 90 -3.63 14.81 -31.00
C SER A 90 -2.56 14.82 -29.89
N GLN A 91 -2.77 14.09 -28.80
CA GLN A 91 -1.83 14.05 -27.67
C GLN A 91 -1.76 12.68 -26.99
N SER A 92 -0.71 12.47 -26.18
CA SER A 92 -0.76 11.40 -25.18
C SER A 92 -1.75 11.75 -24.07
N VAL A 93 -2.50 10.77 -23.55
CA VAL A 93 -3.63 10.94 -22.59
C VAL A 93 -3.29 11.87 -21.41
N TYR A 94 -2.03 11.91 -20.96
CA TYR A 94 -1.60 12.71 -19.80
C TYR A 94 -1.26 14.18 -20.11
N SER A 95 -1.06 14.53 -21.38
CA SER A 95 -0.56 15.85 -21.77
C SER A 95 -1.67 16.91 -21.74
N PHE A 96 -2.91 16.52 -22.04
CA PHE A 96 -4.02 17.46 -22.09
C PHE A 96 -4.55 17.84 -20.70
N ASP A 97 -4.54 16.88 -19.76
CA ASP A 97 -4.93 17.12 -18.37
C ASP A 97 -4.03 18.17 -17.68
N ILE A 98 -2.75 18.22 -18.04
CA ILE A 98 -1.80 19.23 -17.54
C ILE A 98 -2.22 20.62 -18.02
N ILE A 99 -2.57 20.75 -19.31
CA ILE A 99 -3.01 22.03 -19.88
C ILE A 99 -4.30 22.50 -19.20
N LEU A 100 -5.27 21.61 -19.00
CA LEU A 100 -6.55 21.95 -18.36
C LEU A 100 -6.39 22.28 -16.86
N ASN A 101 -5.72 21.42 -16.08
CA ASN A 101 -5.64 21.57 -14.63
C ASN A 101 -4.55 22.55 -14.17
N GLU A 102 -3.37 22.54 -14.79
CA GLU A 102 -2.27 23.41 -14.36
C GLU A 102 -2.29 24.77 -15.07
N GLY A 103 -2.71 24.79 -16.34
CA GLY A 103 -2.82 26.03 -17.13
C GLY A 103 -4.16 26.72 -16.95
N LEU A 104 -5.23 26.12 -17.45
CA LEU A 104 -6.53 26.78 -17.61
C LEU A 104 -7.31 26.94 -16.32
N GLN A 105 -7.22 26.00 -15.38
CA GLN A 105 -7.92 26.08 -14.10
C GLN A 105 -7.51 27.32 -13.28
N LYS A 106 -6.24 27.74 -13.38
CA LYS A 106 -5.68 28.90 -12.66
C LYS A 106 -5.61 30.17 -13.50
N ASN A 107 -5.82 30.06 -14.83
CA ASN A 107 -5.79 31.21 -15.72
C ASN A 107 -6.89 32.21 -15.35
N LYS A 108 -6.56 33.51 -15.42
CA LYS A 108 -7.46 34.60 -15.02
C LYS A 108 -7.93 35.50 -16.17
N SER A 109 -7.56 35.19 -17.41
CA SER A 109 -7.74 36.06 -18.58
C SER A 109 -8.70 35.48 -19.62
N ILE A 110 -8.66 34.16 -19.83
CA ILE A 110 -9.41 33.46 -20.86
C ILE A 110 -10.89 33.41 -20.46
N GLN A 111 -11.72 33.93 -21.36
CA GLN A 111 -13.18 33.99 -21.23
C GLN A 111 -13.89 33.04 -22.21
N LYS A 112 -13.24 32.71 -23.33
CA LYS A 112 -13.79 31.80 -24.34
C LYS A 112 -12.83 30.64 -24.60
N LEU A 113 -13.29 29.41 -24.36
CA LEU A 113 -12.53 28.19 -24.56
C LEU A 113 -13.28 27.25 -25.50
N THR A 114 -12.64 26.87 -26.60
CA THR A 114 -13.16 25.87 -27.54
C THR A 114 -12.28 24.65 -27.50
N LEU A 115 -12.86 23.51 -27.14
CA LEU A 115 -12.29 22.18 -27.24
C LEU A 115 -13.11 21.41 -28.29
N SER A 116 -12.47 20.98 -29.37
CA SER A 116 -13.14 20.22 -30.41
C SER A 116 -12.28 19.11 -30.99
N ASN A 117 -12.92 17.96 -31.25
CA ASN A 117 -12.32 16.81 -31.91
C ASN A 117 -11.03 16.31 -31.23
N LEU A 118 -10.98 16.33 -29.90
CA LEU A 118 -9.77 16.01 -29.15
C LEU A 118 -9.56 14.52 -28.84
N GLN A 119 -10.51 13.65 -29.21
CA GLN A 119 -10.50 12.19 -29.07
C GLN A 119 -9.83 11.68 -27.77
N ASN A 120 -10.63 11.34 -26.75
CA ASN A 120 -10.23 10.84 -25.41
C ASN A 120 -9.93 11.91 -24.33
N VAL A 121 -10.70 13.00 -24.26
CA VAL A 121 -10.62 13.93 -23.12
C VAL A 121 -11.40 13.36 -21.92
N ASP A 122 -10.80 13.31 -20.74
CA ASP A 122 -11.48 12.87 -19.52
C ASP A 122 -12.52 13.92 -19.09
N ALA A 123 -13.80 13.55 -19.15
CA ALA A 123 -14.91 14.40 -18.72
C ALA A 123 -14.79 14.81 -17.24
N ALA A 124 -14.11 14.02 -16.39
CA ALA A 124 -13.83 14.40 -15.00
C ALA A 124 -12.86 15.60 -14.91
N THR A 125 -11.87 15.68 -15.81
CA THR A 125 -10.96 16.82 -15.89
C THR A 125 -11.70 18.07 -16.35
N ILE A 126 -12.57 17.95 -17.36
CA ILE A 126 -13.43 19.05 -17.81
C ILE A 126 -14.36 19.52 -16.66
N ALA A 127 -14.98 18.59 -15.94
CA ALA A 127 -15.81 18.90 -14.78
C ALA A 127 -15.01 19.61 -13.67
N SER A 128 -13.77 19.19 -13.43
CA SER A 128 -12.85 19.88 -12.50
C SER A 128 -12.52 21.30 -12.95
N LEU A 129 -12.23 21.50 -14.25
CA LEU A 129 -12.00 22.82 -14.83
C LEU A 129 -13.22 23.73 -14.62
N ILE A 130 -14.43 23.25 -14.94
CA ILE A 130 -15.67 24.01 -14.76
C ILE A 130 -15.90 24.35 -13.28
N ARG A 131 -15.64 23.42 -12.36
CA ARG A 131 -15.88 23.64 -10.92
C ARG A 131 -15.00 24.75 -10.33
N HIS A 132 -13.76 24.88 -10.81
CA HIS A 132 -12.77 25.75 -10.16
C HIS A 132 -12.38 26.98 -10.98
N ASN A 133 -12.53 26.96 -12.30
CA ASN A 133 -12.28 28.13 -13.11
C ASN A 133 -13.46 29.11 -12.97
N ASN A 134 -13.12 30.38 -12.72
CA ASN A 134 -14.08 31.46 -12.51
C ASN A 134 -13.94 32.59 -13.55
N THR A 135 -13.33 32.30 -14.70
CA THR A 135 -13.08 33.30 -15.76
C THR A 135 -13.73 32.93 -17.09
N ILE A 136 -13.79 31.64 -17.40
CA ILE A 136 -14.41 31.12 -18.63
C ILE A 136 -15.92 31.36 -18.55
N LYS A 137 -16.43 32.09 -19.55
CA LYS A 137 -17.84 32.43 -19.76
C LYS A 137 -18.46 31.58 -20.88
N HIS A 138 -17.67 31.24 -21.88
CA HIS A 138 -18.13 30.48 -23.05
C HIS A 138 -17.25 29.25 -23.24
N LEU A 139 -17.83 28.06 -23.09
CA LEU A 139 -17.14 26.77 -23.26
C LEU A 139 -17.80 25.96 -24.37
N SER A 140 -17.01 25.48 -25.31
CA SER A 140 -17.44 24.56 -26.37
C SER A 140 -16.68 23.24 -26.23
N LEU A 141 -17.40 22.12 -26.25
CA LEU A 141 -16.90 20.75 -26.08
C LEU A 141 -17.41 19.84 -27.21
N THR A 142 -17.43 20.34 -28.44
CA THR A 142 -18.12 19.69 -29.56
C THR A 142 -17.27 18.59 -30.18
N HIS A 143 -17.88 17.45 -30.54
CA HIS A 143 -17.18 16.32 -31.16
C HIS A 143 -16.09 15.66 -30.27
N ASP A 144 -16.23 15.71 -28.95
CA ASP A 144 -15.23 15.18 -28.00
C ASP A 144 -15.56 13.76 -27.47
N ASN A 145 -16.64 13.14 -27.98
CA ASN A 145 -17.10 11.80 -27.59
C ASN A 145 -17.43 11.67 -26.08
N ILE A 146 -18.01 12.72 -25.49
CA ILE A 146 -18.45 12.72 -24.09
C ILE A 146 -19.57 11.70 -23.91
N SER A 147 -19.37 10.74 -22.99
CA SER A 147 -20.34 9.70 -22.64
C SER A 147 -21.44 10.23 -21.71
N PRO A 148 -22.55 9.49 -21.52
CA PRO A 148 -23.61 9.87 -20.59
C PRO A 148 -23.11 10.10 -19.15
N ASP A 149 -22.24 9.22 -18.63
CA ASP A 149 -21.62 9.38 -17.30
C ASP A 149 -20.74 10.63 -17.23
N GLY A 150 -20.00 10.94 -18.30
CA GLY A 150 -19.19 12.15 -18.40
C GLY A 150 -20.03 13.42 -18.44
N ALA A 151 -21.16 13.39 -19.16
CA ALA A 151 -22.13 14.46 -19.18
C ALA A 151 -22.76 14.70 -17.81
N ALA A 152 -23.04 13.64 -17.03
CA ALA A 152 -23.52 13.75 -15.66
C ALA A 152 -22.49 14.43 -14.72
N LEU A 153 -21.19 14.14 -14.89
CA LEU A 153 -20.12 14.83 -14.13
C LEU A 153 -20.03 16.33 -14.47
N ILE A 154 -20.20 16.68 -15.75
CA ILE A 154 -20.22 18.07 -16.19
C ILE A 154 -21.45 18.78 -15.61
N ALA A 155 -22.62 18.13 -15.62
CA ALA A 155 -23.83 18.66 -15.03
C ALA A 155 -23.68 18.92 -13.51
N ASP A 156 -23.06 18.00 -12.77
CA ASP A 156 -22.75 18.19 -11.35
C ASP A 156 -21.77 19.35 -11.11
N ALA A 157 -20.76 19.50 -11.96
CA ALA A 157 -19.82 20.62 -11.86
C ALA A 157 -20.50 21.98 -12.08
N LEU A 158 -21.44 22.08 -13.02
CA LEU A 158 -22.19 23.31 -13.29
C LEU A 158 -22.98 23.79 -12.07
N GLN A 159 -23.51 22.88 -11.24
CA GLN A 159 -24.25 23.29 -10.04
C GLN A 159 -23.42 24.13 -9.05
N SER A 160 -22.10 23.96 -9.08
CA SER A 160 -21.14 24.72 -8.26
C SER A 160 -20.45 25.87 -9.00
N ASN A 161 -20.60 25.96 -10.32
CA ASN A 161 -20.02 27.04 -11.10
C ASN A 161 -20.95 28.26 -11.10
N SER A 162 -20.38 29.46 -11.14
CA SER A 162 -21.15 30.71 -11.16
C SER A 162 -20.73 31.71 -12.23
N THR A 163 -19.90 31.27 -13.18
CA THR A 163 -19.24 32.15 -14.15
C THR A 163 -19.56 31.80 -15.59
N LEU A 164 -19.85 30.52 -15.86
CA LEU A 164 -20.17 30.04 -17.20
C LEU A 164 -21.53 30.58 -17.64
N ILE A 165 -21.57 31.17 -18.84
CA ILE A 165 -22.73 31.79 -19.47
C ILE A 165 -23.29 30.92 -20.58
N SER A 166 -22.41 30.30 -21.38
CA SER A 166 -22.81 29.36 -22.41
C SER A 166 -21.96 28.10 -22.45
N LEU A 167 -22.62 26.96 -22.65
CA LEU A 167 -21.99 25.66 -22.84
C LEU A 167 -22.49 25.00 -24.14
N ASP A 168 -21.58 24.63 -25.05
CA ASP A 168 -21.91 23.84 -26.24
C ASP A 168 -21.41 22.39 -26.06
N LEU A 169 -22.35 21.45 -26.01
CA LEU A 169 -22.14 20.02 -25.90
C LEU A 169 -22.61 19.28 -27.16
N SER A 170 -22.89 19.98 -28.24
CA SER A 170 -23.36 19.38 -29.50
C SER A 170 -22.37 18.35 -30.05
N HIS A 171 -22.89 17.39 -30.80
CA HIS A 171 -22.10 16.31 -31.39
C HIS A 171 -21.33 15.44 -30.38
N ASN A 172 -21.95 15.12 -29.23
CA ASN A 172 -21.47 14.13 -28.25
C ASN A 172 -22.47 12.97 -28.05
N CYS A 173 -22.09 11.96 -27.25
CA CYS A 173 -22.90 10.78 -26.95
C CYS A 173 -23.82 11.01 -25.73
N ILE A 174 -24.64 12.06 -25.77
CA ILE A 174 -25.55 12.46 -24.68
C ILE A 174 -26.93 11.82 -24.91
N THR A 175 -27.54 11.26 -23.87
CA THR A 175 -28.90 10.70 -23.96
C THR A 175 -29.96 11.72 -23.52
N LYS A 176 -31.23 11.43 -23.82
CA LYS A 176 -32.37 12.26 -23.38
C LYS A 176 -32.44 12.48 -21.86
N ASN A 177 -31.91 11.54 -21.07
CA ASN A 177 -31.88 11.68 -19.62
C ASN A 177 -30.94 12.80 -19.19
N GLU A 178 -29.73 12.85 -19.74
CA GLU A 178 -28.77 13.92 -19.44
C GLU A 178 -29.22 15.26 -20.02
N GLU A 179 -29.86 15.27 -21.20
CA GLU A 179 -30.50 16.48 -21.74
C GLU A 179 -31.48 17.08 -20.73
N SER A 180 -32.34 16.24 -20.12
CA SER A 180 -33.27 16.70 -19.08
C SER A 180 -32.56 17.28 -17.86
N ILE A 181 -31.39 16.75 -17.47
CA ILE A 181 -30.60 17.28 -16.34
C ILE A 181 -30.06 18.67 -16.68
N PHE A 182 -29.49 18.86 -17.87
CA PHE A 182 -28.99 20.16 -18.30
C PHE A 182 -30.11 21.18 -18.48
N THR A 183 -31.29 20.77 -18.98
CA THR A 183 -32.47 21.63 -19.06
C THR A 183 -32.97 22.04 -17.67
N GLN A 184 -32.93 21.14 -16.68
CA GLN A 184 -33.23 21.48 -15.29
C GLN A 184 -32.21 22.46 -14.68
N ILE A 185 -30.92 22.33 -15.01
CA ILE A 185 -29.89 23.27 -14.56
C ILE A 185 -30.10 24.64 -15.19
N LEU A 186 -30.42 24.70 -16.49
CA LEU A 186 -30.67 25.94 -17.22
C LEU A 186 -31.91 26.69 -16.71
N HIS A 187 -32.98 25.97 -16.36
CA HIS A 187 -34.19 26.56 -15.78
C HIS A 187 -34.17 26.67 -14.25
N GLY A 188 -33.15 26.09 -13.61
CA GLY A 188 -32.92 26.13 -12.16
C GLY A 188 -32.19 27.40 -11.72
N PRO A 189 -31.80 27.49 -10.43
CA PRO A 189 -31.16 28.69 -9.87
C PRO A 189 -29.67 28.82 -10.21
N HIS A 190 -29.24 28.41 -11.42
CA HIS A 190 -27.85 28.61 -11.82
C HIS A 190 -27.60 30.12 -12.01
N PRO A 191 -26.57 30.72 -11.37
CA PRO A 191 -26.47 32.17 -11.25
C PRO A 191 -26.09 32.92 -12.55
N SER A 192 -25.43 32.26 -13.51
CA SER A 192 -24.90 32.90 -14.73
C SER A 192 -25.22 32.23 -16.07
N LEU A 193 -25.67 30.96 -16.08
CA LEU A 193 -25.77 30.15 -17.29
C LEU A 193 -27.07 30.45 -18.02
N THR A 194 -26.96 30.93 -19.26
CA THR A 194 -28.13 31.37 -20.06
C THR A 194 -28.37 30.53 -21.30
N ASN A 195 -27.38 29.74 -21.73
CA ASN A 195 -27.48 28.97 -22.96
C ASN A 195 -26.74 27.62 -22.83
N ILE A 196 -27.42 26.52 -23.12
CA ILE A 196 -26.79 25.21 -23.28
C ILE A 196 -27.24 24.63 -24.61
N LYS A 197 -26.28 24.35 -25.49
CA LYS A 197 -26.54 23.72 -26.77
C LYS A 197 -26.26 22.23 -26.69
N MET A 198 -27.26 21.40 -27.02
CA MET A 198 -27.18 19.94 -27.02
C MET A 198 -27.74 19.39 -28.33
N ASN A 199 -27.56 18.10 -28.57
CA ASN A 199 -27.73 17.47 -29.88
C ASN A 199 -29.20 17.17 -30.24
N ASN A 200 -30.07 18.19 -30.18
CA ASN A 200 -31.24 18.34 -31.05
C ASN A 200 -31.82 19.77 -30.96
N ASP A 201 -31.12 20.78 -31.47
CA ASP A 201 -31.78 22.04 -31.85
C ASP A 201 -32.66 21.80 -33.07
N ASN A 202 -33.82 21.20 -32.84
CA ASN A 202 -35.01 21.36 -33.67
C ASN A 202 -36.25 21.17 -32.78
N ASN A 203 -36.84 22.32 -32.38
CA ASN A 203 -38.11 22.50 -31.67
C ASN A 203 -38.18 22.06 -30.20
N THR A 204 -38.18 23.03 -29.29
CA THR A 204 -39.37 23.27 -28.44
C THR A 204 -39.47 24.75 -28.09
N ASN A 205 -40.40 25.41 -28.77
CA ASN A 205 -41.01 26.64 -28.29
C ASN A 205 -41.64 26.40 -26.92
N ILE A 206 -41.49 27.42 -26.08
CA ILE A 206 -42.22 27.70 -24.85
C ILE A 206 -43.71 27.38 -25.01
N GLU A 207 -44.28 26.53 -24.15
CA GLU A 207 -45.66 26.68 -23.62
C GLU A 207 -45.99 25.71 -22.45
N ASN A 208 -46.18 26.32 -21.28
CA ASN A 208 -47.16 26.01 -20.22
C ASN A 208 -47.36 24.60 -19.61
N SER A 209 -46.92 24.50 -18.34
CA SER A 209 -47.67 24.00 -17.14
C SER A 209 -47.77 22.46 -16.88
N PRO A 210 -48.15 22.00 -15.66
CA PRO A 210 -47.48 22.16 -14.36
C PRO A 210 -47.29 20.83 -13.56
N ILE A 211 -46.38 20.88 -12.58
CA ILE A 211 -46.33 20.17 -11.26
C ILE A 211 -47.10 18.83 -11.12
N ILE A 212 -46.37 17.72 -10.85
CA ILE A 212 -46.77 16.72 -9.84
C ILE A 212 -45.53 16.26 -9.05
N SER A 213 -45.60 16.50 -7.75
CA SER A 213 -44.77 16.01 -6.65
C SER A 213 -44.99 14.51 -6.37
N GLN A 214 -43.92 13.79 -5.99
CA GLN A 214 -43.93 12.81 -4.88
C GLN A 214 -42.52 12.32 -4.54
N ASP A 215 -41.97 12.83 -3.43
CA ASP A 215 -41.45 12.10 -2.25
C ASP A 215 -41.16 10.59 -2.43
N SER A 216 -40.10 9.97 -1.89
CA SER A 216 -39.18 10.33 -0.80
C SER A 216 -38.12 9.23 -0.61
N ASN A 217 -37.02 9.60 0.07
CA ASN A 217 -36.12 8.75 0.89
C ASN A 217 -35.16 7.80 0.14
N THR A 218 -33.86 7.74 0.41
CA THR A 218 -32.99 8.15 1.53
C THR A 218 -31.56 7.96 1.06
N ASN A 219 -30.63 8.89 1.33
CA ASN A 219 -29.34 8.54 1.94
C ASN A 219 -28.54 9.77 2.36
N VAL A 220 -28.08 9.66 3.61
CA VAL A 220 -27.31 10.59 4.41
C VAL A 220 -25.99 10.96 3.71
N LEU A 221 -25.79 12.26 3.49
CA LEU A 221 -24.50 12.88 3.17
C LEU A 221 -23.59 12.88 4.42
N PRO A 222 -22.29 12.52 4.32
CA PRO A 222 -21.31 12.98 5.30
C PRO A 222 -21.02 14.46 5.05
N THR A 223 -21.29 15.26 6.07
CA THR A 223 -20.96 16.67 6.20
C THR A 223 -19.44 16.91 6.32
N GLU A 224 -19.03 18.09 5.83
CA GLU A 224 -17.77 18.82 6.09
C GLU A 224 -16.49 18.31 5.39
N CYS A 225 -16.21 18.88 4.20
CA CYS A 225 -14.86 19.01 3.65
C CYS A 225 -14.32 20.41 3.97
N GLU A 226 -13.33 20.47 4.85
CA GLU A 226 -12.45 21.64 5.05
C GLU A 226 -11.69 22.00 3.75
N PRO A 227 -11.33 23.28 3.55
CA PRO A 227 -10.63 23.73 2.34
C PRO A 227 -9.23 23.11 2.23
N MET A 228 -9.00 22.43 1.11
CA MET A 228 -7.75 21.78 0.75
C MET A 228 -6.71 22.82 0.29
N LEU A 229 -5.79 23.20 1.17
CA LEU A 229 -4.54 23.87 0.80
C LEU A 229 -3.64 22.85 0.08
N ILE A 230 -3.50 22.97 -1.23
CA ILE A 230 -2.55 22.18 -2.01
C ILE A 230 -1.22 22.97 -2.07
N GLU A 231 -0.26 22.56 -1.25
CA GLU A 231 1.15 22.92 -1.43
C GLU A 231 1.67 22.31 -2.75
N ILE A 232 2.46 23.11 -3.47
CA ILE A 232 3.08 22.77 -4.75
C ILE A 232 4.12 21.66 -4.52
N GLU A 233 3.91 20.46 -5.09
CA GLU A 233 4.93 19.41 -5.09
C GLU A 233 5.98 19.67 -6.18
N SER A 234 7.14 20.15 -5.73
CA SER A 234 8.42 19.92 -6.40
C SER A 234 8.64 18.43 -6.64
N GLU A 235 9.30 18.03 -7.74
CA GLU A 235 9.79 16.65 -7.92
C GLU A 235 10.37 16.12 -6.59
N PRO A 236 9.99 14.92 -6.13
CA PRO A 236 10.48 14.41 -4.86
C PRO A 236 12.00 14.40 -4.91
N ASN A 237 12.63 15.24 -4.09
CA ASN A 237 14.09 15.36 -4.05
C ASN A 237 14.65 13.94 -3.86
N LYS A 238 15.36 13.43 -4.89
CA LYS A 238 15.85 12.04 -4.94
C LYS A 238 16.56 11.64 -3.65
N LYS A 239 17.24 12.60 -2.98
CA LYS A 239 17.88 12.40 -1.68
C LYS A 239 16.90 11.95 -0.58
N TYR A 240 15.72 12.57 -0.47
CA TYR A 240 14.71 12.20 0.52
C TYR A 240 14.00 10.89 0.20
N GLN A 241 13.82 10.59 -1.09
CA GLN A 241 13.31 9.30 -1.54
C GLN A 241 14.27 8.16 -1.17
N TYR A 242 15.57 8.29 -1.43
CA TYR A 242 16.56 7.30 -1.01
C TYR A 242 16.65 7.19 0.52
N LEU A 243 16.69 8.33 1.22
CA LEU A 243 16.80 8.33 2.68
C LEU A 243 15.61 7.66 3.36
N SER A 244 14.38 8.00 2.95
CA SER A 244 13.17 7.36 3.47
C SER A 244 13.11 5.86 3.13
N THR A 245 13.56 5.46 1.95
CA THR A 245 13.69 4.03 1.58
C THR A 245 14.63 3.28 2.51
N ILE A 246 15.81 3.83 2.80
CA ILE A 246 16.81 3.21 3.68
C ILE A 246 16.26 3.09 5.11
N LEU A 247 15.64 4.16 5.62
CA LEU A 247 15.08 4.18 6.97
C LEU A 247 13.94 3.17 7.13
N VAL A 248 13.06 3.07 6.13
CA VAL A 248 11.95 2.08 6.15
C VAL A 248 12.47 0.66 5.92
N THR A 249 13.53 0.47 5.12
CA THR A 249 14.18 -0.84 4.97
C THR A 249 14.75 -1.33 6.30
N PHE A 250 15.33 -0.45 7.10
CA PHE A 250 15.82 -0.82 8.43
C PHE A 250 14.71 -1.21 9.40
N LEU A 251 13.47 -0.77 9.19
CA LEU A 251 12.34 -1.20 10.02
C LEU A 251 12.11 -2.72 9.94
N PHE A 252 12.32 -3.33 8.77
CA PHE A 252 12.21 -4.78 8.59
C PHE A 252 13.18 -5.55 9.49
N PHE A 253 14.39 -5.01 9.69
CA PHE A 253 15.34 -5.50 10.68
C PHE A 253 14.83 -5.25 12.10
N LEU A 254 14.41 -4.03 12.41
CA LEU A 254 14.04 -3.62 13.77
C LEU A 254 12.85 -4.41 14.34
N TRP A 255 11.80 -4.67 13.56
CA TRP A 255 10.67 -5.47 14.04
C TRP A 255 10.88 -6.98 13.96
N GLY A 256 11.88 -7.46 13.20
CA GLY A 256 12.28 -8.88 13.25
C GLY A 256 12.77 -9.30 14.65
N ILE A 257 13.35 -8.35 15.41
CA ILE A 257 13.86 -8.56 16.76
C ILE A 257 12.74 -8.96 17.76
N PRO A 258 11.70 -8.13 18.01
CA PRO A 258 10.63 -8.47 18.95
C PRO A 258 9.85 -9.72 18.53
N ASN A 259 9.64 -9.96 17.23
CA ASN A 259 8.97 -11.17 16.73
C ASN A 259 9.67 -12.43 17.24
N GLN A 260 11.00 -12.50 17.12
CA GLN A 260 11.74 -13.67 17.58
C GLN A 260 12.11 -13.65 19.07
N LEU A 261 12.16 -12.48 19.71
CA LEU A 261 12.25 -12.43 21.17
C LEU A 261 11.02 -13.06 21.83
N ASN A 262 9.86 -13.08 21.15
CA ASN A 262 8.67 -13.71 21.71
C ASN A 262 8.87 -15.22 21.93
N ASP A 263 9.55 -15.92 21.02
CA ASP A 263 9.89 -17.34 21.17
C ASP A 263 10.79 -17.59 22.40
N VAL A 264 11.74 -16.67 22.65
CA VAL A 264 12.61 -16.70 23.84
C VAL A 264 11.80 -16.46 25.11
N LEU A 265 10.83 -15.54 25.07
CA LEU A 265 10.00 -15.20 26.21
C LEU A 265 9.11 -16.36 26.67
N ILE A 266 8.61 -17.21 25.78
CA ILE A 266 7.83 -18.40 26.17
C ILE A 266 8.62 -19.24 27.18
N ARG A 267 9.89 -19.55 26.87
CA ARG A 267 10.74 -20.29 27.81
C ARG A 267 11.03 -19.50 29.07
N GLN A 268 11.38 -18.22 28.93
CA GLN A 268 11.74 -17.41 30.10
C GLN A 268 10.56 -17.25 31.06
N PHE A 269 9.34 -17.03 30.56
CA PHE A 269 8.14 -16.89 31.37
C PHE A 269 7.66 -18.23 31.93
N SER A 270 7.80 -19.33 31.19
CA SER A 270 7.57 -20.67 31.74
C SER A 270 8.47 -20.93 32.95
N LYS A 271 9.75 -20.50 32.89
CA LYS A 271 10.68 -20.60 34.04
C LYS A 271 10.34 -19.62 35.16
N ALA A 272 10.12 -18.34 34.84
CA ALA A 272 10.00 -17.26 35.84
C ALA A 272 8.63 -17.24 36.55
N PHE A 273 7.56 -17.62 35.87
CA PHE A 273 6.19 -17.64 36.40
C PHE A 273 5.65 -19.05 36.63
N ILE A 274 6.46 -20.09 36.40
CA ILE A 274 6.08 -21.50 36.59
C ILE A 274 4.84 -21.83 35.75
N LEU A 275 4.86 -21.44 34.48
CA LEU A 275 3.72 -21.61 33.58
C LEU A 275 3.73 -22.99 32.93
N SER A 276 2.53 -23.51 32.71
CA SER A 276 2.29 -24.65 31.83
C SER A 276 2.68 -24.32 30.37
N ARG A 277 2.78 -25.35 29.52
CA ARG A 277 3.10 -25.15 28.09
C ARG A 277 1.97 -24.46 27.37
N PHE A 278 0.73 -24.78 27.71
CA PHE A 278 -0.46 -24.08 27.23
C PHE A 278 -0.43 -22.60 27.64
N GLU A 279 -0.22 -22.32 28.93
CA GLU A 279 -0.18 -20.94 29.45
C GLU A 279 0.96 -20.12 28.83
N ALA A 280 2.13 -20.72 28.65
CA ALA A 280 3.26 -20.09 27.97
C ALA A 280 2.97 -19.89 26.46
N GLY A 281 2.17 -20.77 25.85
CA GLY A 281 1.71 -20.60 24.46
C GLY A 281 0.79 -19.39 24.27
N LEU A 282 0.03 -18.99 25.32
CA LEU A 282 -0.84 -17.80 25.28
C LEU A 282 -0.07 -16.48 25.09
N VAL A 283 1.26 -16.48 25.34
CA VAL A 283 2.14 -15.35 24.99
C VAL A 283 2.03 -15.02 23.50
N GLN A 284 2.03 -16.04 22.64
CA GLN A 284 1.87 -15.86 21.18
C GLN A 284 0.48 -15.39 20.83
N SER A 285 -0.54 -15.85 21.56
CA SER A 285 -1.91 -15.37 21.36
C SER A 285 -2.04 -13.88 21.65
N ALA A 286 -1.53 -13.42 22.79
CA ALA A 286 -1.54 -12.00 23.13
C ALA A 286 -0.79 -11.15 22.08
N PHE A 287 0.34 -11.64 21.59
CA PHE A 287 1.11 -10.94 20.56
C PHE A 287 0.37 -10.89 19.21
N TYR A 288 0.04 -12.02 18.61
CA TYR A 288 -0.55 -12.05 17.27
C TYR A 288 -2.00 -11.56 17.21
N MET A 289 -2.71 -11.46 18.35
CA MET A 289 -3.99 -10.77 18.40
C MET A 289 -3.86 -9.27 18.06
N GLY A 290 -2.72 -8.64 18.38
CA GLY A 290 -2.43 -7.26 18.00
C GLY A 290 -2.44 -7.08 16.48
N TYR A 291 -1.81 -8.02 15.75
CA TYR A 291 -1.83 -8.05 14.28
C TYR A 291 -3.23 -8.17 13.70
N PHE A 292 -4.04 -9.08 14.24
CA PHE A 292 -5.40 -9.31 13.74
C PHE A 292 -6.32 -8.12 13.98
N LEU A 293 -6.32 -7.56 15.19
CA LEU A 293 -7.24 -6.50 15.57
C LEU A 293 -6.86 -5.13 14.98
N TRP A 294 -5.56 -4.84 14.86
CA TRP A 294 -5.09 -3.50 14.52
C TRP A 294 -4.61 -3.32 13.07
N ALA A 295 -4.50 -4.38 12.26
CA ALA A 295 -4.15 -4.23 10.84
C ALA A 295 -5.18 -3.36 10.06
N LEU A 296 -6.49 -3.56 10.28
CA LEU A 296 -7.52 -2.76 9.62
C LEU A 296 -7.56 -1.29 10.10
N PRO A 297 -7.56 -1.00 11.42
CA PRO A 297 -7.40 0.35 11.93
C PRO A 297 -6.12 1.05 11.43
N ALA A 298 -5.00 0.33 11.38
CA ALA A 298 -3.74 0.85 10.86
C ALA A 298 -3.86 1.25 9.37
N ALA A 299 -4.53 0.42 8.56
CA ALA A 299 -4.79 0.73 7.15
C ALA A 299 -5.68 1.97 6.98
N TYR A 300 -6.69 2.14 7.83
CA TYR A 300 -7.54 3.34 7.83
C TYR A 300 -6.73 4.61 8.15
N ILE A 301 -5.93 4.59 9.22
CA ILE A 301 -5.06 5.70 9.62
C ILE A 301 -4.07 6.05 8.50
N LEU A 302 -3.47 5.03 7.90
CA LEU A 302 -2.55 5.18 6.79
C LEU A 302 -3.19 5.89 5.59
N ARG A 303 -4.44 5.56 5.27
CA ARG A 303 -5.19 6.19 4.16
C ARG A 303 -5.54 7.65 4.47
N ARG A 304 -5.82 7.98 5.74
CA ARG A 304 -6.24 9.32 6.16
C ARG A 304 -5.08 10.29 6.35
N TRP A 305 -3.96 9.83 6.93
CA TRP A 305 -2.85 10.69 7.36
C TRP A 305 -1.49 10.31 6.76
N GLY A 306 -1.44 9.32 5.85
CA GLY A 306 -0.25 8.94 5.09
C GLY A 306 0.72 7.99 5.80
N TYR A 307 1.70 7.49 5.04
CA TYR A 307 2.68 6.48 5.47
C TYR A 307 3.50 6.89 6.70
N LYS A 308 3.98 8.13 6.70
CA LYS A 308 4.82 8.66 7.77
C LYS A 308 4.12 8.59 9.12
N THR A 309 2.85 9.01 9.17
CA THR A 309 2.03 8.99 10.39
C THR A 309 1.84 7.57 10.91
N GLY A 310 1.50 6.62 10.02
CA GLY A 310 1.37 5.21 10.40
C GLY A 310 2.65 4.61 10.96
N ILE A 311 3.80 4.91 10.34
CA ILE A 311 5.11 4.43 10.80
C ILE A 311 5.51 5.03 12.16
N ILE A 312 5.33 6.34 12.35
CA ILE A 312 5.68 7.00 13.62
C ILE A 312 4.80 6.47 14.75
N LEU A 313 3.49 6.32 14.51
CA LEU A 313 2.58 5.76 15.50
C LEU A 313 2.95 4.32 15.86
N GLY A 314 3.28 3.50 14.84
CA GLY A 314 3.74 2.13 15.05
C GLY A 314 5.02 2.04 15.88
N LEU A 315 6.02 2.88 15.59
CA LEU A 315 7.26 2.95 16.37
C LEU A 315 7.03 3.45 17.80
N PHE A 316 6.14 4.43 17.97
CA PHE A 316 5.81 4.95 19.30
C PHE A 316 5.14 3.88 20.18
N LEU A 317 4.17 3.14 19.63
CA LEU A 317 3.52 2.02 20.31
C LEU A 317 4.52 0.91 20.63
N PHE A 318 5.36 0.53 19.67
CA PHE A 318 6.41 -0.47 19.88
C PHE A 318 7.40 -0.05 20.97
N GLY A 319 7.91 1.18 20.92
CA GLY A 319 8.81 1.71 21.95
C GLY A 319 8.18 1.73 23.33
N THR A 320 6.92 2.18 23.42
CA THR A 320 6.15 2.23 24.66
C THR A 320 5.93 0.84 25.24
N GLY A 321 5.45 -0.10 24.43
CA GLY A 321 5.25 -1.48 24.85
C GLY A 321 6.55 -2.13 25.35
N SER A 322 7.68 -1.83 24.71
CA SER A 322 8.99 -2.31 25.15
C SER A 322 9.43 -1.71 26.49
N CYS A 323 9.19 -0.41 26.73
CA CYS A 323 9.48 0.22 28.01
C CYS A 323 8.59 -0.28 29.15
N LEU A 324 7.34 -0.68 28.85
CA LEU A 324 6.39 -1.22 29.84
C LEU A 324 6.83 -2.57 30.44
N PHE A 325 7.81 -3.26 29.84
CA PHE A 325 8.45 -4.42 30.47
C PHE A 325 9.13 -4.08 31.80
N TRP A 326 9.60 -2.85 31.99
CA TRP A 326 10.19 -2.42 33.26
C TRP A 326 9.14 -2.43 34.39
N PRO A 327 8.05 -1.64 34.35
CA PRO A 327 7.04 -1.70 35.40
C PRO A 327 6.41 -3.10 35.52
N ALA A 328 6.21 -3.82 34.42
CA ALA A 328 5.71 -5.21 34.47
C ALA A 328 6.63 -6.14 35.29
N ALA A 329 7.95 -6.02 35.13
CA ALA A 329 8.92 -6.80 35.88
C ALA A 329 8.99 -6.42 37.37
N LEU A 330 8.71 -5.16 37.71
CA LEU A 330 8.63 -4.73 39.11
C LEU A 330 7.36 -5.26 39.79
N ILE A 331 6.24 -5.30 39.06
CA ILE A 331 4.99 -5.89 39.53
C ILE A 331 5.16 -7.41 39.71
N GLY A 332 5.96 -8.05 38.85
CA GLY A 332 6.28 -9.47 38.96
C GLY A 332 5.07 -10.37 38.72
N GLN A 333 4.15 -9.94 37.86
CA GLN A 333 2.98 -10.71 37.43
C GLN A 333 3.00 -10.92 35.92
N TYR A 334 2.41 -12.03 35.47
CA TYR A 334 2.40 -12.42 34.07
C TYR A 334 1.55 -11.49 33.17
N THR A 335 0.36 -11.07 33.63
CA THR A 335 -0.58 -10.27 32.83
C THR A 335 -0.04 -8.91 32.35
N PRO A 336 0.65 -8.10 33.17
CA PRO A 336 1.30 -6.88 32.68
C PRO A 336 2.29 -7.09 31.52
N PHE A 337 2.99 -8.23 31.47
CA PHE A 337 3.85 -8.57 30.33
C PHE A 337 3.04 -8.85 29.07
N LEU A 338 1.91 -9.55 29.19
CA LEU A 338 1.02 -9.80 28.05
C LEU A 338 0.44 -8.50 27.47
N ILE A 339 0.05 -7.56 28.33
CA ILE A 339 -0.41 -6.22 27.90
C ILE A 339 0.72 -5.49 27.17
N SER A 340 1.93 -5.53 27.70
CA SER A 340 3.11 -4.91 27.08
C SER A 340 3.39 -5.51 25.69
N LEU A 341 3.32 -6.84 25.56
CA LEU A 341 3.47 -7.55 24.29
C LEU A 341 2.36 -7.22 23.29
N PHE A 342 1.11 -7.11 23.73
CA PHE A 342 0.00 -6.72 22.89
C PHE A 342 0.19 -5.30 22.31
N ILE A 343 0.70 -4.36 23.13
CA ILE A 343 1.03 -3.00 22.69
C ILE A 343 2.17 -3.01 21.67
N ILE A 344 3.22 -3.81 21.91
CA ILE A 344 4.30 -4.01 20.93
C ILE A 344 3.73 -4.50 19.60
N ALA A 345 2.95 -5.59 19.62
CA ALA A 345 2.39 -6.18 18.42
C ALA A 345 1.43 -5.24 17.67
N THR A 346 0.67 -4.42 18.41
CA THR A 346 -0.13 -3.35 17.82
C THR A 346 0.76 -2.37 17.06
N GLY A 347 1.88 -1.93 17.65
CA GLY A 347 2.88 -1.11 16.95
C GLY A 347 3.44 -1.78 15.70
N LEU A 348 3.73 -3.08 15.75
CA LEU A 348 4.22 -3.83 14.60
C LEU A 348 3.18 -3.96 13.49
N ALA A 349 1.90 -4.14 13.83
CA ALA A 349 0.80 -4.16 12.87
C ALA A 349 0.74 -2.87 12.05
N PHE A 350 0.93 -1.71 12.71
CA PHE A 350 1.05 -0.42 12.03
C PHE A 350 2.27 -0.35 11.11
N LEU A 351 3.43 -0.82 11.59
CA LEU A 351 4.66 -0.82 10.81
C LEU A 351 4.55 -1.69 9.56
N GLU A 352 4.03 -2.91 9.68
CA GLU A 352 3.87 -3.79 8.52
C GLU A 352 2.83 -3.27 7.53
N THR A 353 1.74 -2.70 8.03
CA THR A 353 0.68 -2.12 7.18
C THR A 353 1.18 -0.89 6.42
N ALA A 354 2.10 -0.12 6.98
CA ALA A 354 2.64 1.08 6.35
C ALA A 354 3.93 0.86 5.54
N ALA A 355 4.88 0.08 6.04
CA ALA A 355 6.21 -0.07 5.45
C ALA A 355 6.19 -0.85 4.13
N ASN A 356 5.41 -1.95 4.06
CA ASN A 356 5.34 -2.76 2.84
C ASN A 356 4.83 -1.95 1.64
N PRO A 357 3.67 -1.25 1.70
CA PRO A 357 3.19 -0.48 0.57
C PRO A 357 4.02 0.80 0.34
N PHE A 358 4.69 1.34 1.35
CA PHE A 358 5.61 2.47 1.18
C PHE A 358 6.78 2.09 0.27
N ILE A 359 7.50 0.98 0.57
CA ILE A 359 8.62 0.51 -0.27
C ILE A 359 8.12 0.09 -1.67
N ALA A 360 6.95 -0.53 -1.75
CA ALA A 360 6.38 -0.96 -3.02
C ALA A 360 6.01 0.24 -3.91
N ASN A 361 5.35 1.26 -3.36
CA ASN A 361 4.66 2.27 -4.17
C ASN A 361 5.27 3.67 -4.12
N ALA A 362 5.93 4.05 -3.01
CA ALA A 362 6.36 5.43 -2.74
C ALA A 362 7.85 5.69 -3.00
N THR A 363 8.64 4.65 -3.22
CA THR A 363 10.11 4.78 -3.31
C THR A 363 10.69 4.57 -4.70
N GLY A 364 9.86 4.32 -5.73
CA GLY A 364 10.35 4.22 -7.11
C GLY A 364 9.29 3.78 -8.12
N PRO A 365 9.70 3.52 -9.39
CA PRO A 365 8.81 3.10 -10.46
C PRO A 365 8.04 1.81 -10.12
N ALA A 366 6.80 1.69 -10.60
CA ALA A 366 5.95 0.52 -10.37
C ALA A 366 6.60 -0.79 -10.88
N SER A 367 7.34 -0.72 -11.99
CA SER A 367 8.05 -1.87 -12.60
C SER A 367 9.14 -2.49 -11.72
N SER A 368 9.61 -1.80 -10.68
CA SER A 368 10.62 -2.33 -9.74
C SER A 368 10.10 -2.49 -8.31
N SER A 369 8.79 -2.37 -8.09
CA SER A 369 8.13 -2.48 -6.78
C SER A 369 8.46 -3.79 -6.06
N GLU A 370 8.23 -4.93 -6.72
CA GLU A 370 8.46 -6.26 -6.17
C GLU A 370 9.93 -6.49 -5.81
N LYS A 371 10.85 -6.02 -6.65
CA LYS A 371 12.29 -6.12 -6.42
C LYS A 371 12.73 -5.31 -5.20
N ARG A 372 12.25 -4.07 -5.06
CA ARG A 372 12.56 -3.22 -3.90
C ARG A 372 12.02 -3.81 -2.60
N LEU A 373 10.80 -4.31 -2.62
CA LEU A 373 10.18 -4.93 -1.44
C LEU A 373 10.94 -6.17 -0.99
N ASN A 374 11.30 -7.07 -1.92
CA ASN A 374 12.07 -8.27 -1.60
C ASN A 374 13.46 -7.93 -1.03
N ILE A 375 14.14 -6.92 -1.60
CA ILE A 375 15.44 -6.44 -1.06
C ILE A 375 15.27 -5.91 0.36
N ALA A 376 14.23 -5.11 0.62
CA ALA A 376 13.98 -4.58 1.96
C ALA A 376 13.67 -5.70 2.97
N GLN A 377 12.83 -6.66 2.57
CA GLN A 377 12.46 -7.83 3.39
C GLN A 377 13.62 -8.80 3.65
N ALA A 378 14.71 -8.75 2.88
CA ALA A 378 15.91 -9.54 3.15
C ALA A 378 16.61 -9.15 4.46
N PHE A 379 16.32 -7.96 5.01
CA PHE A 379 16.82 -7.52 6.31
C PHE A 379 16.06 -8.14 7.48
N ASN A 380 14.84 -8.65 7.27
CA ASN A 380 14.03 -9.21 8.35
C ASN A 380 14.66 -10.45 9.01
N PRO A 381 15.17 -11.45 8.29
CA PRO A 381 15.89 -12.57 8.90
C PRO A 381 17.10 -12.15 9.75
N LEU A 382 17.79 -11.06 9.40
CA LEU A 382 18.92 -10.55 10.20
C LEU A 382 18.44 -10.00 11.56
N GLY A 383 17.27 -9.35 11.56
CA GLY A 383 16.61 -8.89 12.79
C GLY A 383 16.18 -10.06 13.66
N ALA A 384 15.58 -11.08 13.05
CA ALA A 384 15.16 -12.32 13.70
C ALA A 384 16.33 -13.03 14.41
N ILE A 385 17.46 -13.22 13.70
CA ILE A 385 18.69 -13.79 14.26
C ILE A 385 19.20 -12.97 15.44
N THR A 386 19.19 -11.64 15.29
CA THR A 386 19.61 -10.71 16.35
C THR A 386 18.71 -10.81 17.58
N GLY A 387 17.39 -10.94 17.39
CA GLY A 387 16.43 -11.13 18.47
C GLY A 387 16.70 -12.38 19.30
N VAL A 388 16.88 -13.53 18.66
CA VAL A 388 17.20 -14.77 19.39
C VAL A 388 18.55 -14.69 20.10
N LEU A 389 19.56 -14.08 19.48
CA LEU A 389 20.87 -13.90 20.11
C LEU A 389 20.79 -12.99 21.34
N ILE A 390 20.05 -11.88 21.27
CA ILE A 390 19.82 -11.01 22.42
C ILE A 390 19.15 -11.80 23.55
N GLY A 391 18.11 -12.58 23.22
CA GLY A 391 17.45 -13.44 24.18
C GLY A 391 18.38 -14.47 24.83
N THR A 392 19.17 -15.16 24.00
CA THR A 392 20.10 -16.20 24.44
C THR A 392 21.21 -15.67 25.33
N LEU A 393 21.75 -14.49 25.00
CA LEU A 393 22.90 -13.90 25.69
C LEU A 393 22.49 -13.14 26.96
N PHE A 394 21.39 -12.39 26.90
CA PHE A 394 21.02 -11.45 27.96
C PHE A 394 19.79 -11.89 28.77
N ILE A 395 18.81 -12.55 28.15
CA ILE A 395 17.59 -12.98 28.85
C ILE A 395 17.83 -14.30 29.58
N PHE A 396 18.38 -15.31 28.92
CA PHE A 396 18.65 -16.60 29.58
C PHE A 396 19.79 -16.51 30.59
N SER A 397 19.58 -17.12 31.76
CA SER A 397 20.58 -17.17 32.82
C SER A 397 21.62 -18.24 32.62
N GLY A 398 21.26 -19.31 31.91
CA GLY A 398 21.98 -20.57 31.88
C GLY A 398 21.89 -21.34 33.20
N ILE A 399 21.06 -20.88 34.15
CA ILE A 399 20.84 -21.55 35.43
C ILE A 399 19.52 -22.32 35.34
N GLU A 400 19.63 -23.63 35.27
CA GLU A 400 18.51 -24.57 35.26
C GLU A 400 18.51 -25.36 36.56
N LEU A 401 17.56 -25.05 37.44
CA LEU A 401 17.44 -25.70 38.74
C LEU A 401 16.66 -27.00 38.60
N ASN A 402 17.20 -28.09 39.14
CA ASN A 402 16.44 -29.34 39.28
C ASN A 402 15.52 -29.30 40.51
N ASP A 403 14.59 -30.25 40.61
CA ASP A 403 13.60 -30.30 41.70
C ASP A 403 14.22 -30.30 43.10
N LYS A 404 15.38 -30.94 43.27
CA LYS A 404 16.11 -30.97 44.55
C LYS A 404 16.66 -29.60 44.91
N GLN A 405 17.25 -28.89 43.95
CA GLN A 405 17.76 -27.54 44.13
C GLN A 405 16.62 -26.55 44.41
N ILE A 406 15.48 -26.69 43.71
CA ILE A 406 14.28 -25.89 43.96
C ILE A 406 13.77 -26.13 45.38
N ALA A 407 13.63 -27.40 45.80
CA ALA A 407 13.20 -27.74 47.15
C ALA A 407 14.13 -27.13 48.22
N GLN A 408 15.44 -27.19 48.01
CA GLN A 408 16.43 -26.60 48.91
C GLN A 408 16.33 -25.06 48.96
N MET A 409 16.15 -24.38 47.83
CA MET A 409 15.98 -22.92 47.80
C MET A 409 14.66 -22.47 48.44
N ARG A 410 13.60 -23.28 48.33
CA ARG A 410 12.33 -23.02 49.02
C ARG A 410 12.48 -23.13 50.53
N LEU A 411 13.21 -24.15 51.03
CA LEU A 411 13.53 -24.27 52.46
C LEU A 411 14.33 -23.05 52.96
N ASN A 412 15.26 -22.55 52.14
CA ASN A 412 16.08 -21.38 52.47
C ASN A 412 15.38 -20.03 52.21
N LYS A 413 14.12 -20.02 51.74
CA LYS A 413 13.36 -18.80 51.36
C LYS A 413 14.07 -17.91 50.32
N THR A 414 14.90 -18.50 49.46
CA THR A 414 15.64 -17.77 48.41
C THR A 414 15.04 -17.94 47.01
N TYR A 415 14.09 -18.86 46.84
CA TYR A 415 13.51 -19.19 45.53
C TYR A 415 12.74 -18.01 44.89
N ASP A 416 11.97 -17.25 45.67
CA ASP A 416 11.21 -16.11 45.15
C ASP A 416 12.14 -14.98 44.64
N ASN A 417 13.28 -14.79 45.32
CA ASN A 417 14.30 -13.84 44.88
C ASN A 417 14.96 -14.28 43.56
N TYR A 418 15.17 -15.59 43.37
CA TYR A 418 15.64 -16.13 42.10
C TYR A 418 14.63 -15.88 40.98
N LEU A 419 13.34 -16.21 41.17
CA LEU A 419 12.30 -15.95 40.16
C LEU A 419 12.19 -14.45 39.81
N LYS A 420 12.30 -13.58 40.82
CA LYS A 420 12.34 -12.13 40.61
C LYS A 420 13.55 -11.70 39.79
N GLN A 421 14.73 -12.27 40.05
CA GLN A 421 15.92 -11.99 39.26
C GLN A 421 15.76 -12.47 37.81
N GLU A 422 15.22 -13.66 37.59
CA GLU A 422 14.90 -14.19 36.25
C GLU A 422 13.91 -13.28 35.50
N THR A 423 12.89 -12.77 36.20
CA THR A 423 11.94 -11.82 35.63
C THR A 423 12.62 -10.50 35.26
N LEU A 424 13.56 -9.99 36.04
CA LEU A 424 14.23 -8.72 35.76
C LEU A 424 15.18 -8.78 34.55
N ARG A 425 15.58 -9.98 34.08
CA ARG A 425 16.52 -10.12 32.95
C ARG A 425 15.94 -9.59 31.63
N VAL A 426 14.62 -9.61 31.46
CA VAL A 426 13.97 -9.10 30.25
C VAL A 426 14.01 -7.57 30.17
N VAL A 427 14.16 -6.87 31.31
CA VAL A 427 14.02 -5.41 31.37
C VAL A 427 15.07 -4.69 30.53
N ARG A 428 16.36 -5.02 30.69
CA ARG A 428 17.43 -4.30 29.99
C ARG A 428 17.32 -4.45 28.47
N PRO A 429 17.20 -5.66 27.89
CA PRO A 429 17.02 -5.82 26.45
C PRO A 429 15.83 -5.03 25.90
N TYR A 430 14.66 -5.10 26.56
CA TYR A 430 13.45 -4.43 26.09
C TYR A 430 13.50 -2.91 26.25
N VAL A 431 14.05 -2.38 27.35
CA VAL A 431 14.19 -0.93 27.52
C VAL A 431 15.18 -0.34 26.50
N ILE A 432 16.29 -1.04 26.22
CA ILE A 432 17.23 -0.63 25.16
C ILE A 432 16.55 -0.66 23.80
N LEU A 433 15.80 -1.73 23.49
CA LEU A 433 15.02 -1.84 22.25
C LEU A 433 14.00 -0.71 22.13
N GLY A 434 13.31 -0.35 23.21
CA GLY A 434 12.39 0.78 23.26
C GLY A 434 13.09 2.10 22.97
N GLY A 435 14.26 2.33 23.58
CA GLY A 435 15.10 3.51 23.30
C GLY A 435 15.54 3.61 21.84
N ILE A 436 16.01 2.51 21.24
CA ILE A 436 16.36 2.44 19.81
C ILE A 436 15.14 2.74 18.94
N THR A 437 13.98 2.22 19.31
CA THR A 437 12.72 2.41 18.57
C THR A 437 12.27 3.87 18.61
N PHE A 438 12.32 4.51 19.78
CA PHE A 438 12.02 5.94 19.90
C PHE A 438 13.01 6.81 19.13
N LEU A 439 14.31 6.50 19.20
CA LEU A 439 15.31 7.17 18.39
C LEU A 439 14.96 7.06 16.90
N TRP A 440 14.55 5.87 16.44
CA TRP A 440 14.14 5.66 15.05
C TRP A 440 12.86 6.45 14.69
N ALA A 441 11.90 6.54 15.61
CA ALA A 441 10.69 7.35 15.42
C ALA A 441 11.04 8.82 15.23
N ILE A 442 11.98 9.34 16.04
CA ILE A 442 12.48 10.71 15.94
C ILE A 442 13.19 10.93 14.60
N LEU A 443 14.06 10.01 14.18
CA LEU A 443 14.73 10.12 12.88
C LEU A 443 13.72 10.17 11.72
N ILE A 444 12.71 9.31 11.73
CA ILE A 444 11.65 9.30 10.70
C ILE A 444 10.79 10.57 10.77
N ALA A 445 10.53 11.10 11.97
CA ALA A 445 9.77 12.35 12.15
C ALA A 445 10.45 13.54 11.46
N PHE A 446 11.79 13.59 11.45
CA PHE A 446 12.54 14.66 10.79
C PHE A 446 12.78 14.45 9.28
N VAL A 447 12.60 13.23 8.77
CA VAL A 447 12.77 12.97 7.33
C VAL A 447 11.47 13.25 6.58
N PRO A 448 11.50 14.08 5.52
CA PRO A 448 10.33 14.25 4.65
C PRO A 448 10.09 12.98 3.85
N PHE A 449 8.83 12.53 3.84
CA PHE A 449 8.41 11.35 3.09
C PHE A 449 7.83 11.82 1.75
N PRO A 450 8.11 11.11 0.64
CA PRO A 450 7.46 11.40 -0.63
C PRO A 450 5.94 11.19 -0.46
N THR A 451 5.18 12.26 -0.69
CA THR A 451 3.72 12.24 -0.70
C THR A 451 3.27 11.62 -2.02
N ASN A 452 2.64 10.45 -1.96
CA ASN A 452 2.04 9.83 -3.13
C ASN A 452 0.54 10.09 -3.10
N THR A 453 0.12 11.28 -3.53
CA THR A 453 -1.26 11.54 -3.96
C THR A 453 -1.45 11.07 -5.39
N LYS A 454 -1.38 9.75 -5.60
CA LYS A 454 -1.94 9.15 -6.83
C LYS A 454 -3.42 8.87 -6.59
N PRO A 455 -4.35 9.59 -7.25
CA PRO A 455 -5.74 9.17 -7.28
C PRO A 455 -5.78 7.78 -7.92
N ILE A 456 -6.48 6.86 -7.26
CA ILE A 456 -6.71 5.51 -7.76
C ILE A 456 -7.70 5.65 -8.93
N LYS A 457 -7.21 5.69 -10.17
CA LYS A 457 -8.03 5.38 -11.36
C LYS A 457 -7.22 4.61 -12.39
N LYS A 458 -7.56 3.32 -12.49
CA LYS A 458 -7.78 2.56 -13.72
C LYS A 458 -8.58 1.33 -13.31
N GLU A 459 -9.69 1.05 -14.01
CA GLU A 459 -10.24 -0.29 -14.06
C GLU A 459 -9.18 -1.20 -14.67
N GLU A 460 -8.43 -1.87 -13.80
CA GLU A 460 -7.57 -2.96 -14.20
C GLU A 460 -8.45 -4.14 -14.55
N LYS A 461 -8.25 -4.71 -15.74
CA LYS A 461 -8.76 -6.04 -16.10
C LYS A 461 -8.28 -7.02 -15.04
N GLY A 462 -9.16 -7.36 -14.11
CA GLY A 462 -8.90 -8.22 -12.96
C GLY A 462 -10.24 -8.55 -12.31
N GLU A 463 -10.36 -9.74 -11.75
CA GLU A 463 -11.60 -10.19 -11.15
C GLU A 463 -11.82 -9.44 -9.81
N ASN A 464 -12.93 -8.72 -9.68
CA ASN A 464 -13.24 -7.91 -8.49
C ASN A 464 -13.74 -8.73 -7.29
N SER A 465 -13.65 -10.07 -7.35
CA SER A 465 -14.24 -10.96 -6.35
C SER A 465 -13.23 -11.46 -5.33
N LEU A 466 -13.38 -11.00 -4.08
CA LEU A 466 -12.71 -11.58 -2.90
C LEU A 466 -13.23 -12.98 -2.55
N CYS A 467 -14.31 -13.44 -3.21
CA CYS A 467 -14.86 -14.77 -3.01
C CYS A 467 -14.21 -15.82 -3.93
N ARG A 468 -13.17 -15.44 -4.69
CA ARG A 468 -12.43 -16.39 -5.53
C ARG A 468 -11.87 -17.53 -4.67
N ALA A 469 -12.22 -18.77 -5.00
CA ALA A 469 -11.86 -19.95 -4.22
C ALA A 469 -10.34 -20.04 -3.95
N LEU A 470 -9.51 -19.75 -4.96
CA LEU A 470 -8.05 -19.76 -4.81
C LEU A 470 -7.56 -18.70 -3.82
N PHE A 471 -8.19 -17.53 -3.77
CA PHE A 471 -7.83 -16.49 -2.80
C PHE A 471 -8.28 -16.85 -1.39
N LEU A 472 -9.52 -17.33 -1.21
CA LEU A 472 -9.98 -17.80 0.09
C LEU A 472 -9.08 -18.92 0.62
N PHE A 473 -8.64 -19.82 -0.26
CA PHE A 473 -7.70 -20.87 0.14
C PHE A 473 -6.31 -20.30 0.47
N SER A 474 -5.86 -19.23 -0.19
CA SER A 474 -4.61 -18.55 0.17
C SER A 474 -4.63 -17.98 1.59
N ILE A 475 -5.78 -17.49 2.08
CA ILE A 475 -5.93 -17.03 3.48
C ILE A 475 -5.76 -18.21 4.44
N ILE A 476 -6.39 -19.35 4.14
CA ILE A 476 -6.26 -20.57 4.96
C ILE A 476 -4.82 -21.10 4.93
N ALA A 477 -4.18 -21.13 3.76
CA ALA A 477 -2.79 -21.54 3.61
C ALA A 477 -1.83 -20.61 4.37
N GLN A 478 -2.09 -19.31 4.34
CA GLN A 478 -1.31 -18.31 5.05
C GLN A 478 -1.47 -18.46 6.58
N PHE A 479 -2.70 -18.69 7.04
CA PHE A 479 -3.01 -18.99 8.44
C PHE A 479 -2.30 -20.27 8.92
N ALA A 480 -2.41 -21.35 8.14
CA ALA A 480 -1.75 -22.62 8.42
C ALA A 480 -0.22 -22.46 8.46
N TYR A 481 0.35 -21.74 7.50
CA TYR A 481 1.79 -21.47 7.45
C TYR A 481 2.28 -20.74 8.68
N VAL A 482 1.66 -19.60 9.03
CA VAL A 482 2.12 -18.82 10.17
C VAL A 482 1.96 -19.62 11.47
N GLY A 483 0.87 -20.37 11.60
CA GLY A 483 0.69 -21.29 12.72
C GLY A 483 1.80 -22.34 12.80
N ALA A 484 2.14 -22.99 11.68
CA ALA A 484 3.21 -23.98 11.62
C ALA A 484 4.58 -23.38 11.95
N GLN A 485 4.90 -22.22 11.39
CA GLN A 485 6.17 -21.54 11.59
C GLN A 485 6.36 -21.13 13.05
N VAL A 486 5.42 -20.36 13.59
CA VAL A 486 5.48 -19.85 14.96
C VAL A 486 5.47 -21.01 15.94
N GLY A 487 4.53 -21.95 15.80
CA GLY A 487 4.47 -23.12 16.67
C GLY A 487 5.76 -23.95 16.64
N THR A 488 6.38 -24.08 15.46
CA THR A 488 7.64 -24.82 15.32
C THR A 488 8.78 -24.15 16.09
N TRP A 489 8.98 -22.85 15.92
CA TRP A 489 10.06 -22.10 16.57
C TRP A 489 9.82 -21.88 18.05
N SER A 490 8.59 -21.59 18.45
CA SER A 490 8.18 -21.40 19.85
C SER A 490 8.51 -22.61 20.72
N TYR A 491 8.27 -23.83 20.22
CA TYR A 491 8.55 -25.06 20.98
C TYR A 491 9.89 -25.73 20.66
N PHE A 492 10.67 -25.21 19.71
CA PHE A 492 11.92 -25.83 19.26
C PHE A 492 12.90 -26.07 20.41
N MET A 493 13.07 -25.08 21.29
CA MET A 493 14.01 -25.20 22.40
C MET A 493 13.52 -26.18 23.47
N GLN A 494 12.22 -26.21 23.77
CA GLN A 494 11.67 -27.20 24.70
C GLN A 494 11.78 -28.62 24.12
N TYR A 495 11.62 -28.79 22.80
CA TYR A 495 11.85 -30.07 22.14
C TYR A 495 13.31 -30.52 22.30
N ALA A 496 14.26 -29.61 22.08
CA ALA A 496 15.68 -29.92 22.25
C ALA A 496 16.01 -30.31 23.70
N GLN A 497 15.40 -29.63 24.68
CA GLN A 497 15.52 -29.97 26.10
C GLN A 497 14.93 -31.35 26.42
N ASP A 498 13.69 -31.59 26.02
CA ASP A 498 12.95 -32.81 26.37
C ASP A 498 13.59 -34.09 25.78
N TYR A 499 14.18 -33.99 24.59
CA TYR A 499 14.61 -35.17 23.82
C TYR A 499 16.11 -35.29 23.56
N VAL A 500 16.87 -34.22 23.78
CA VAL A 500 18.33 -34.19 23.55
C VAL A 500 19.09 -33.69 24.78
N ASP A 501 18.38 -33.27 25.84
CA ASP A 501 18.95 -32.83 27.13
C ASP A 501 19.96 -31.68 26.97
N VAL A 502 19.60 -30.68 26.16
CA VAL A 502 20.42 -29.47 25.98
C VAL A 502 19.92 -28.33 26.86
N GLY A 503 20.81 -27.58 27.49
CA GLY A 503 20.43 -26.42 28.31
C GLY A 503 19.93 -25.22 27.48
N GLU A 504 19.22 -24.28 28.13
CA GLU A 504 18.55 -23.12 27.48
C GLU A 504 19.46 -22.28 26.57
N LYS A 505 20.76 -22.13 26.90
CA LYS A 505 21.69 -21.39 26.04
C LYS A 505 22.04 -22.14 24.75
N ILE A 506 22.29 -23.45 24.85
CA ILE A 506 22.56 -24.29 23.67
C ILE A 506 21.30 -24.36 22.81
N GLY A 507 20.14 -24.53 23.43
CA GLY A 507 18.84 -24.45 22.76
C GLY A 507 18.64 -23.12 22.01
N GLY A 508 19.00 -21.99 22.63
CA GLY A 508 18.98 -20.67 21.98
C GLY A 508 19.93 -20.55 20.77
N TYR A 509 21.14 -21.12 20.85
CA TYR A 509 22.05 -21.16 19.70
C TYR A 509 21.55 -22.07 18.58
N LEU A 510 20.95 -23.21 18.91
CA LEU A 510 20.32 -24.09 17.92
C LEU A 510 19.13 -23.41 17.23
N LEU A 511 18.30 -22.68 18.00
CA LEU A 511 17.23 -21.85 17.45
C LEU A 511 17.78 -20.73 16.54
N THR A 512 18.92 -20.14 16.90
CA THR A 512 19.60 -19.18 16.01
C THR A 512 20.03 -19.85 14.70
N GLY A 513 20.54 -21.07 14.77
CA GLY A 513 20.90 -21.87 13.60
C GLY A 513 19.70 -22.16 12.69
N THR A 514 18.50 -22.38 13.23
CA THR A 514 17.29 -22.60 12.41
C THR A 514 16.94 -21.34 11.61
N LEU A 515 17.10 -20.15 12.21
CA LEU A 515 16.88 -18.87 11.53
C LEU A 515 17.94 -18.56 10.46
N VAL A 516 19.18 -19.01 10.66
CA VAL A 516 20.21 -18.98 9.60
C VAL A 516 19.80 -19.90 8.45
N MET A 517 19.34 -21.12 8.73
CA MET A 517 18.81 -22.01 7.70
C MET A 517 17.62 -21.41 6.95
N PHE A 518 16.74 -20.70 7.66
CA PHE A 518 15.64 -19.96 7.05
C PHE A 518 16.12 -18.88 6.08
N ALA A 519 17.15 -18.10 6.46
CA ALA A 519 17.76 -17.11 5.58
C ALA A 519 18.40 -17.75 4.33
N LEU A 520 19.14 -18.86 4.52
CA LEU A 520 19.75 -19.61 3.42
C LEU A 520 18.70 -20.19 2.47
N GLY A 521 17.63 -20.79 3.01
CA GLY A 521 16.53 -21.32 2.21
C GLY A 521 15.84 -20.25 1.37
N ARG A 522 15.71 -19.03 1.91
CA ARG A 522 15.14 -17.89 1.17
C ARG A 522 16.02 -17.49 -0.01
N LEU A 523 17.34 -17.46 0.18
CA LEU A 523 18.28 -17.18 -0.90
C LEU A 523 18.25 -18.27 -1.97
N THR A 524 18.27 -19.54 -1.56
CA THR A 524 18.22 -20.68 -2.50
C THR A 524 16.93 -20.69 -3.29
N SER A 525 15.77 -20.49 -2.64
CA SER A 525 14.47 -20.47 -3.34
C SER A 525 14.34 -19.30 -4.32
N ALA A 526 14.85 -18.12 -3.96
CA ALA A 526 14.92 -16.98 -4.88
C ALA A 526 15.78 -17.28 -6.13
N LEU A 527 16.94 -17.93 -5.94
CA LEU A 527 17.80 -18.36 -7.05
C LEU A 527 17.10 -19.41 -7.94
N LEU A 528 16.44 -20.41 -7.35
CA LEU A 528 15.68 -21.40 -8.11
C LEU A 528 14.56 -20.74 -8.94
N MET A 529 13.81 -19.81 -8.36
CA MET A 529 12.80 -19.05 -9.13
C MET A 529 13.44 -18.22 -10.26
N HIS A 530 14.63 -17.64 -10.05
CA HIS A 530 15.37 -16.94 -11.10
C HIS A 530 15.77 -17.85 -12.26
N PHE A 531 16.12 -19.11 -11.99
CA PHE A 531 16.43 -20.13 -13.01
C PHE A 531 15.19 -20.72 -13.70
N GLY A 532 14.00 -20.17 -13.47
CA GLY A 532 12.78 -20.54 -14.20
C GLY A 532 11.92 -21.61 -13.53
N PHE A 533 12.20 -22.01 -12.29
CA PHE A 533 11.33 -22.92 -11.54
C PHE A 533 10.02 -22.21 -11.13
N SER A 534 8.88 -22.87 -11.35
CA SER A 534 7.56 -22.33 -10.98
C SER A 534 7.41 -22.18 -9.46
N PRO A 535 6.98 -21.01 -8.94
CA PRO A 535 6.78 -20.79 -7.51
C PRO A 535 5.81 -21.80 -6.87
N SER A 536 4.73 -22.17 -7.57
CA SER A 536 3.74 -23.12 -7.06
C SER A 536 4.31 -24.54 -6.94
N ILE A 537 5.17 -24.96 -7.88
CA ILE A 537 5.85 -26.27 -7.81
C ILE A 537 6.84 -26.28 -6.64
N LEU A 538 7.65 -25.22 -6.52
CA LEU A 538 8.64 -25.12 -5.45
C LEU A 538 7.97 -25.11 -4.08
N LEU A 539 6.85 -24.39 -3.94
CA LEU A 539 6.03 -24.38 -2.74
C LEU A 539 5.46 -25.77 -2.41
N THR A 540 4.99 -26.51 -3.42
CA THR A 540 4.49 -27.88 -3.24
C THR A 540 5.61 -28.80 -2.72
N LEU A 541 6.77 -28.79 -3.39
CA LEU A 541 7.92 -29.63 -3.00
C LEU A 541 8.42 -29.30 -1.60
N PHE A 542 8.61 -28.02 -1.28
CA PHE A 542 9.10 -27.60 0.03
C PHE A 542 8.12 -27.95 1.14
N SER A 543 6.81 -27.84 0.87
CA SER A 543 5.78 -28.23 1.82
C SER A 543 5.77 -29.74 2.07
N LEU A 544 5.88 -30.56 1.02
CA LEU A 544 5.96 -32.02 1.15
C LEU A 544 7.24 -32.47 1.88
N ILE A 545 8.37 -31.83 1.61
CA ILE A 545 9.62 -32.08 2.36
C ILE A 545 9.41 -31.73 3.85
N ASN A 546 8.76 -30.61 4.16
CA ASN A 546 8.45 -30.27 5.54
C ASN A 546 7.48 -31.26 6.21
N VAL A 547 6.49 -31.79 5.50
CA VAL A 547 5.65 -32.89 6.01
C VAL A 547 6.52 -34.08 6.38
N LEU A 548 7.44 -34.50 5.50
CA LEU A 548 8.34 -35.61 5.77
C LEU A 548 9.26 -35.34 6.98
N LEU A 549 9.85 -34.15 7.06
CA LEU A 549 10.71 -33.77 8.18
C LEU A 549 9.95 -33.76 9.51
N ILE A 550 8.71 -33.25 9.52
CA ILE A 550 7.86 -33.29 10.71
C ILE A 550 7.50 -34.73 11.08
N VAL A 551 7.18 -35.59 10.11
CA VAL A 551 6.94 -37.02 10.38
C VAL A 551 8.16 -37.65 11.05
N ILE A 552 9.37 -37.33 10.58
CA ILE A 552 10.61 -37.78 11.22
C ILE A 552 10.75 -37.23 12.64
N THR A 553 10.49 -35.94 12.87
CA THR A 553 10.50 -35.33 14.21
C THR A 553 9.53 -36.01 15.17
N VAL A 554 8.32 -36.33 14.71
CA VAL A 554 7.30 -36.99 15.53
C VAL A 554 7.69 -38.43 15.87
N LEU A 555 8.19 -39.19 14.88
CA LEU A 555 8.50 -40.61 15.02
C LEU A 555 9.86 -40.89 15.67
N ALA A 556 10.80 -39.96 15.60
CA ALA A 556 12.14 -40.09 16.16
C ALA A 556 12.44 -38.97 17.19
N PRO A 557 11.84 -39.01 18.39
CA PRO A 557 12.02 -38.01 19.45
C PRO A 557 13.40 -38.10 20.11
N ASN A 558 14.44 -37.73 19.36
CA ASN A 558 15.85 -37.72 19.75
C ASN A 558 16.62 -36.71 18.87
N SER A 559 17.96 -36.75 18.90
CA SER A 559 18.82 -35.86 18.11
C SER A 559 18.55 -35.91 16.59
N PHE A 560 18.10 -37.05 16.06
CA PHE A 560 17.73 -37.18 14.65
C PHE A 560 16.44 -36.42 14.34
N GLY A 561 15.41 -36.54 15.18
CA GLY A 561 14.19 -35.74 15.04
C GLY A 561 14.42 -34.24 15.26
N LEU A 562 15.34 -33.88 16.16
CA LEU A 562 15.78 -32.48 16.34
C LEU A 562 16.47 -31.95 15.07
N ALA A 563 17.34 -32.75 14.44
CA ALA A 563 17.98 -32.38 13.19
C ALA A 563 16.95 -32.22 12.06
N ALA A 564 15.98 -33.13 11.94
CA ALA A 564 14.89 -32.99 10.99
C ALA A 564 14.11 -31.68 11.23
N LEU A 565 13.79 -31.40 12.50
CA LEU A 565 13.10 -30.18 12.90
C LEU A 565 13.91 -28.92 12.57
N PHE A 566 15.23 -28.95 12.78
CA PHE A 566 16.14 -27.87 12.42
C PHE A 566 16.08 -27.53 10.93
N PHE A 567 16.10 -28.55 10.07
CA PHE A 567 16.06 -28.37 8.62
C PHE A 567 14.71 -27.90 8.08
N THR A 568 13.61 -28.05 8.84
CA THR A 568 12.30 -27.53 8.39
C THR A 568 12.34 -26.04 8.08
N SER A 569 13.17 -25.28 8.81
CA SER A 569 13.27 -23.82 8.66
C SER A 569 13.81 -23.41 7.30
N PHE A 570 14.68 -24.24 6.68
CA PHE A 570 15.13 -24.01 5.32
C PHE A 570 13.96 -24.03 4.33
N PHE A 571 13.07 -25.02 4.44
CA PHE A 571 11.96 -25.19 3.50
C PHE A 571 10.75 -24.30 3.84
N MET A 572 10.60 -23.83 5.07
CA MET A 572 9.59 -22.81 5.44
C MET A 572 9.84 -21.44 4.79
N SER A 573 11.07 -21.17 4.37
CA SER A 573 11.58 -19.83 4.04
C SER A 573 10.86 -19.08 2.91
N LEU A 574 10.36 -19.81 1.90
CA LEU A 574 9.67 -19.26 0.74
C LEU A 574 8.15 -19.22 0.88
N MET A 575 7.59 -19.94 1.84
CA MET A 575 6.16 -20.20 1.89
C MET A 575 5.33 -18.93 2.05
N TYR A 576 5.67 -18.06 3.03
CA TYR A 576 4.97 -16.78 3.25
C TYR A 576 4.88 -15.93 1.97
N PRO A 577 6.00 -15.49 1.35
CA PRO A 577 5.93 -14.59 0.20
C PRO A 577 5.27 -15.26 -1.01
N THR A 578 5.46 -16.57 -1.21
CA THR A 578 4.87 -17.28 -2.35
C THR A 578 3.37 -17.49 -2.19
N ILE A 579 2.88 -17.88 -0.99
CA ILE A 579 1.44 -17.99 -0.71
C ILE A 579 0.77 -16.64 -0.94
N PHE A 580 1.36 -15.58 -0.38
CA PHE A 580 0.85 -14.22 -0.49
C PHE A 580 0.74 -13.77 -1.96
N ALA A 581 1.83 -13.92 -2.73
CA ALA A 581 1.87 -13.53 -4.14
C ALA A 581 0.88 -14.33 -5.00
N LEU A 582 0.77 -15.64 -4.79
CA LEU A 582 -0.19 -16.49 -5.51
C LEU A 582 -1.64 -16.13 -5.15
N GLY A 583 -1.92 -15.78 -3.90
CA GLY A 583 -3.26 -15.44 -3.43
C GLY A 583 -3.84 -14.22 -4.11
N ILE A 584 -3.03 -13.16 -4.27
CA ILE A 584 -3.45 -11.87 -4.85
C ILE A 584 -3.25 -11.76 -6.37
N LYS A 585 -2.71 -12.80 -7.00
CA LYS A 585 -2.45 -12.82 -8.45
C LYS A 585 -3.73 -12.58 -9.25
N ASP A 586 -3.66 -11.81 -10.34
CA ASP A 586 -4.78 -11.49 -11.25
C ASP A 586 -5.98 -10.75 -10.59
N MET A 587 -5.76 -10.10 -9.45
CA MET A 587 -6.75 -9.21 -8.82
C MET A 587 -6.59 -7.76 -9.29
N SER A 588 -7.70 -7.01 -9.35
CA SER A 588 -7.67 -5.58 -9.64
C SER A 588 -7.09 -4.77 -8.46
N GLY A 589 -6.43 -3.64 -8.74
CA GLY A 589 -5.67 -2.87 -7.76
C GLY A 589 -6.43 -2.36 -6.53
N HIS A 590 -7.76 -2.19 -6.59
CA HIS A 590 -8.56 -1.93 -5.38
C HIS A 590 -8.72 -3.18 -4.52
N THR A 591 -9.00 -4.32 -5.16
CA THR A 591 -9.22 -5.63 -4.53
C THR A 591 -7.94 -6.19 -3.91
N THR A 592 -6.79 -6.01 -4.59
CA THR A 592 -5.46 -6.43 -4.12
C THR A 592 -5.10 -5.80 -2.76
N LYS A 593 -5.50 -4.54 -2.52
CA LYS A 593 -5.22 -3.85 -1.25
C LYS A 593 -5.97 -4.50 -0.09
N LEU A 594 -7.27 -4.75 -0.25
CA LEU A 594 -8.06 -5.43 0.77
C LEU A 594 -7.62 -6.88 0.96
N ALA A 595 -7.35 -7.59 -0.14
CA ALA A 595 -6.86 -8.96 -0.14
C ALA A 595 -5.53 -9.10 0.64
N SER A 596 -4.62 -8.15 0.44
CA SER A 596 -3.36 -8.06 1.19
C SER A 596 -3.59 -7.89 2.69
N CYS A 597 -4.54 -7.03 3.10
CA CYS A 597 -4.89 -6.86 4.52
C CYS A 597 -5.44 -8.15 5.13
N LEU A 598 -6.32 -8.88 4.41
CA LEU A 598 -6.87 -10.15 4.88
C LEU A 598 -5.77 -11.23 5.05
N LEU A 599 -4.78 -11.25 4.16
CA LEU A 599 -3.62 -12.14 4.29
C LEU A 599 -2.73 -11.77 5.48
N VAL A 600 -2.57 -10.48 5.81
CA VAL A 600 -1.87 -10.04 7.03
C VAL A 600 -2.66 -10.45 8.28
N MET A 601 -3.98 -10.35 8.26
CA MET A 601 -4.81 -10.83 9.38
C MET A 601 -4.66 -12.34 9.60
N ALA A 602 -4.37 -13.11 8.54
CA ALA A 602 -4.12 -14.54 8.65
C ALA A 602 -2.88 -14.90 9.50
N ILE A 603 -2.00 -13.93 9.81
CA ILE A 603 -0.88 -14.10 10.77
C ILE A 603 -1.37 -14.58 12.15
N ILE A 604 -2.66 -14.37 12.47
CA ILE A 604 -3.30 -14.91 13.67
C ILE A 604 -3.19 -16.44 13.80
N GLY A 605 -2.80 -17.18 12.76
CA GLY A 605 -2.41 -18.59 12.86
C GLY A 605 -1.42 -18.86 13.99
N GLY A 606 -0.46 -17.96 14.21
CA GLY A 606 0.51 -18.07 15.32
C GLY A 606 -0.13 -17.98 16.71
N ALA A 607 -1.21 -17.20 16.86
CA ALA A 607 -1.97 -17.12 18.11
C ALA A 607 -2.75 -18.41 18.42
N VAL A 608 -3.10 -19.18 17.40
CA VAL A 608 -3.95 -20.37 17.52
C VAL A 608 -3.11 -21.62 17.67
N PHE A 609 -2.09 -21.80 16.83
CA PHE A 609 -1.31 -23.04 16.80
C PHE A 609 -0.46 -23.23 18.06
N THR A 610 0.15 -22.17 18.60
CA THR A 610 1.05 -22.31 19.74
C THR A 610 0.33 -22.82 21.00
N PRO A 611 -0.78 -22.22 21.48
CA PRO A 611 -1.53 -22.80 22.60
C PRO A 611 -2.07 -24.19 22.29
N LEU A 612 -2.54 -24.46 21.07
CA LEU A 612 -2.99 -25.80 20.68
C LEU A 612 -1.87 -26.84 20.77
N MET A 613 -0.66 -26.50 20.33
CA MET A 613 0.52 -27.37 20.50
C MET A 613 0.85 -27.58 21.98
N GLY A 614 0.76 -26.53 22.80
CA GLY A 614 0.89 -26.62 24.25
C GLY A 614 -0.10 -27.60 24.87
N LEU A 615 -1.39 -27.49 24.50
CA LEU A 615 -2.46 -28.38 24.94
C LEU A 615 -2.22 -29.83 24.51
N ILE A 616 -1.90 -30.06 23.24
CA ILE A 616 -1.59 -31.41 22.72
C ILE A 616 -0.38 -32.01 23.47
N SER A 617 0.66 -31.20 23.71
CA SER A 617 1.85 -31.65 24.45
C SER A 617 1.52 -32.03 25.90
N GLU A 618 0.58 -31.35 26.54
CA GLU A 618 0.17 -31.63 27.92
C GLU A 618 -0.70 -32.90 28.00
N GLU A 619 -1.71 -33.01 27.14
CA GLU A 619 -2.62 -34.17 27.09
C GLU A 619 -1.89 -35.47 26.73
N THR A 620 -1.01 -35.40 25.73
CA THR A 620 -0.25 -36.59 25.28
C THR A 620 1.02 -36.84 26.09
N LYS A 621 1.45 -35.87 26.91
CA LYS A 621 2.75 -35.83 27.60
C LYS A 621 3.95 -35.97 26.65
N GLN A 622 3.76 -35.72 25.36
CA GLN A 622 4.78 -35.83 24.32
C GLN A 622 4.76 -34.61 23.43
N LEU A 623 5.79 -33.77 23.52
CA LEU A 623 5.90 -32.60 22.67
C LEU A 623 6.08 -32.96 21.19
N SER A 624 6.73 -34.08 20.89
CA SER A 624 6.88 -34.57 19.52
C SER A 624 5.53 -34.75 18.83
N VAL A 625 4.49 -35.19 19.53
CA VAL A 625 3.14 -35.35 18.97
C VAL A 625 2.49 -34.01 18.63
N ALA A 626 2.78 -32.95 19.39
CA ALA A 626 2.27 -31.61 19.09
C ALA A 626 2.75 -31.09 17.71
N TYR A 627 3.92 -31.53 17.24
CA TYR A 627 4.44 -31.19 15.90
C TYR A 627 3.62 -31.76 14.75
N THR A 628 2.70 -32.70 15.00
CA THR A 628 1.72 -33.15 13.99
C THR A 628 0.87 -31.99 13.48
N LEU A 629 0.61 -30.97 14.30
CA LEU A 629 -0.17 -29.79 13.92
C LEU A 629 0.53 -28.96 12.81
N PRO A 630 1.82 -28.55 12.95
CA PRO A 630 2.62 -28.06 11.84
C PRO A 630 2.63 -28.99 10.61
N GLY A 631 2.71 -30.31 10.81
CA GLY A 631 2.67 -31.30 9.72
C GLY A 631 1.39 -31.22 8.88
N VAL A 632 0.22 -31.15 9.55
CA VAL A 632 -1.08 -30.96 8.88
C VAL A 632 -1.12 -29.62 8.15
N ALA A 633 -0.60 -28.55 8.75
CA ALA A 633 -0.51 -27.25 8.09
C ALA A 633 0.34 -27.29 6.82
N TYR A 634 1.50 -27.95 6.83
CA TYR A 634 2.31 -28.11 5.61
C TYR A 634 1.58 -28.92 4.53
N LEU A 635 0.76 -29.90 4.90
CA LEU A 635 -0.08 -30.62 3.95
C LEU A 635 -1.14 -29.71 3.32
N ILE A 636 -1.80 -28.86 4.11
CA ILE A 636 -2.75 -27.86 3.62
C ILE A 636 -2.07 -26.93 2.59
N ILE A 637 -0.85 -26.48 2.89
CA ILE A 637 -0.08 -25.61 1.99
C ILE A 637 0.30 -26.36 0.70
N ALA A 638 0.70 -27.63 0.78
CA ALA A 638 1.00 -28.44 -0.39
C ALA A 638 -0.22 -28.60 -1.31
N ILE A 639 -1.41 -28.84 -0.74
CA ILE A 639 -2.67 -28.94 -1.50
C ILE A 639 -3.00 -27.62 -2.18
N TYR A 640 -2.91 -26.50 -1.44
CA TYR A 640 -3.10 -25.16 -2.00
C TYR A 640 -2.16 -24.89 -3.16
N ALA A 641 -0.87 -25.20 -3.00
CA ALA A 641 0.15 -24.95 -4.01
C ALA A 641 -0.08 -25.79 -5.29
N LEU A 642 -0.50 -27.04 -5.13
CA LEU A 642 -0.85 -27.91 -6.25
C LEU A 642 -2.07 -27.38 -7.02
N LEU A 643 -3.14 -26.98 -6.31
CA LEU A 643 -4.32 -26.39 -6.94
C LEU A 643 -3.99 -25.08 -7.64
N ALA A 644 -3.17 -24.23 -7.02
CA ALA A 644 -2.69 -23.01 -7.64
C ALA A 644 -1.95 -23.31 -8.96
N TYR A 645 -1.10 -24.35 -8.97
CA TYR A 645 -0.39 -24.76 -10.18
C TYR A 645 -1.35 -25.23 -11.30
N VAL A 646 -2.29 -26.12 -10.98
CA VAL A 646 -3.27 -26.66 -11.95
C VAL A 646 -4.12 -25.55 -12.55
N LEU A 647 -4.72 -24.70 -11.71
CA LEU A 647 -5.58 -23.60 -12.16
C LEU A 647 -4.83 -22.56 -13.00
N THR A 648 -3.57 -22.29 -12.68
CA THR A 648 -2.76 -21.36 -13.49
C THR A 648 -2.40 -21.97 -14.85
N THR A 649 -2.11 -23.27 -14.89
CA THR A 649 -1.72 -23.97 -16.12
C THR A 649 -2.92 -24.13 -17.08
N GLU A 650 -4.10 -24.50 -16.57
CA GLU A 650 -5.33 -24.58 -17.36
C GLU A 650 -5.77 -23.23 -17.95
N ARG A 651 -5.45 -22.13 -17.28
CA ARG A 651 -5.76 -20.78 -17.76
C ARG A 651 -4.84 -20.41 -18.93
N ASN A 652 -3.55 -20.72 -18.82
CA ASN A 652 -2.55 -20.45 -19.86
C ASN A 652 -2.73 -21.30 -21.12
N THR A 653 -3.42 -22.45 -21.05
CA THR A 653 -3.74 -23.27 -22.23
C THR A 653 -5.04 -22.87 -22.92
N LYS A 654 -5.88 -22.03 -22.28
CA LYS A 654 -7.14 -21.51 -22.83
C LYS A 654 -7.03 -20.11 -23.44
N THR A 655 -5.92 -19.41 -23.19
CA THR A 655 -5.52 -18.13 -23.82
C THR A 655 -4.50 -18.38 -24.91
#